data_AF-A0A1L9VDN1-F1
#
_entry.id   AF-A0A1L9VDN1-F1
#
_cell.length_a   1.000
_cell.length_b   1.000
_cell.length_c   1.000
_cell.angle_alpha   90.00
_cell.angle_beta   90.00
_cell.angle_gamma   90.00
#
_symmetry.space_group_name_H-M   'P 1'
#
loop_
_entity.id
_entity.type
_entity.pdbx_description
1 polymer ?
#
loop_
_entity_poly.entity_id
_entity_poly.type
_entity_poly.pdbx_seq_one_letter_code
_entity_poly.pdbx_strand_id
1 'polypeptide(L)'
;MKSFTSRVLPQSLTSKVEELIQQDRDNKREWVIGVLLCAFAATIVMIINIILTIIAVAVAYSRTEDQGFVSATLYEGKCSTQKNWARGLHLLINILSTIMLAASNYCMQCLSSPSRQNIDDLHPQQEWLDIGIPSLKNLFFIGWRRRVLWMVLLVSSLPIHLMFVCKTMFSDFDFEHQPNNDTDFANCFEDNIAMSMSDFYSEEFEKLDTQKCKDTYAVDFLAGRGNLIIITNNSTVDNKSLLWAGSQNGPLVFGNNPFGWMCDAWVSNITVQPAGSVCATHPYSSMGKEPYMVGHCRSQKIDEKCQLVFNLPICLAVIFCNAAKVFCMFLTAHDERREILLTVGDAVSSFMDKPDTMTEGNCLLSKFDITKSSQSSTTLQPGKKRWMKSSVCSPHLSDGSPNFYRCFLLLGISGFLLGLTISSLAAAAEKTSISSLWNLGFGTPSANALMKLWEYGGDGSNLSAVLLANCPQIPVSVAYFLYNNILTTMLLAAEYDGYAQQRKSLRVSWPKGHQRSTYYLTLPYQYSFPLMVAHTLLHWLISQSLFYVQVLPFDARGNPVPEKQLVACGYSPIAIIFAMSLGGLMVCAILGMGMKCYKTNIPLAVSCSAAVSAACHPPPGGGDPLKPIKWGEIPEQAARLDPRTSSGKVETGEEEIALRSLSSLCPESSLDIGRYHELCTVDGERSLTPDPSWQGQESHASQVQFLTGENASSDGGEQSEGHCSFSSLGAIAPSLGRPYA
;
A
#
# COMPACT_ATOMS: atom_id res chain seq x y z
N MET A 1 15.91 -15.96 16.87
CA MET A 1 16.96 -14.99 17.25
C MET A 1 18.37 -15.58 17.14
N LYS A 2 18.83 -16.44 18.07
CA LYS A 2 20.21 -17.03 18.06
C LYS A 2 20.74 -17.53 16.70
N SER A 3 19.90 -18.19 15.89
CA SER A 3 20.30 -18.69 14.55
C SER A 3 20.49 -17.60 13.47
N PHE A 4 20.07 -16.36 13.72
CA PHE A 4 20.16 -15.25 12.75
C PHE A 4 21.32 -14.33 13.07
N THR A 5 21.47 -13.91 14.34
CA THR A 5 22.60 -13.09 14.80
C THR A 5 23.94 -13.81 14.63
N SER A 6 23.99 -15.12 14.86
CA SER A 6 25.21 -15.95 14.69
C SER A 6 25.68 -16.16 13.24
N ARG A 7 24.89 -15.77 12.22
CA ARG A 7 25.20 -16.01 10.80
C ARG A 7 25.56 -14.77 9.99
N VAL A 8 25.34 -13.57 10.53
CA VAL A 8 25.44 -12.30 9.78
C VAL A 8 26.39 -11.29 10.43
N LEU A 9 26.68 -11.43 11.73
CA LEU A 9 27.49 -10.47 12.49
C LEU A 9 28.81 -11.07 12.99
N PRO A 10 29.91 -10.29 13.06
CA PRO A 10 31.15 -10.72 13.70
C PRO A 10 30.93 -11.12 15.16
N GLN A 11 31.59 -12.19 15.62
CA GLN A 11 31.36 -12.79 16.95
C GLN A 11 31.47 -11.77 18.11
N SER A 12 32.39 -10.82 18.02
CA SER A 12 32.61 -9.74 19.00
C SER A 12 31.54 -8.65 19.02
N LEU A 13 30.74 -8.53 17.96
CA LEU A 13 29.52 -7.71 17.96
C LEU A 13 28.34 -8.53 18.46
N THR A 14 28.25 -9.80 18.08
CA THR A 14 27.19 -10.73 18.51
C THR A 14 27.15 -10.89 20.03
N SER A 15 28.30 -11.01 20.71
CA SER A 15 28.36 -11.07 22.18
C SER A 15 27.83 -9.78 22.83
N LYS A 16 28.30 -8.61 22.39
CA LYS A 16 27.83 -7.30 22.91
C LYS A 16 26.33 -7.09 22.68
N VAL A 17 25.80 -7.54 21.54
CA VAL A 17 24.35 -7.49 21.26
C VAL A 17 23.59 -8.42 22.20
N GLU A 18 24.13 -9.61 22.53
CA GLU A 18 23.47 -10.54 23.45
C GLU A 18 23.56 -10.09 24.92
N GLU A 19 24.63 -9.40 25.34
CA GLU A 19 24.73 -8.69 26.63
C GLU A 19 23.69 -7.55 26.73
N LEU A 20 23.60 -6.68 25.73
CA LEU A 20 22.62 -5.58 25.70
C LEU A 20 21.17 -6.10 25.71
N ILE A 21 20.88 -7.17 24.98
CA ILE A 21 19.58 -7.86 24.99
C ILE A 21 19.23 -8.36 26.40
N GLN A 22 20.19 -8.87 27.15
CA GLN A 22 19.94 -9.31 28.52
C GLN A 22 19.77 -8.13 29.48
N GLN A 23 20.61 -7.10 29.37
CA GLN A 23 20.47 -5.86 30.16
C GLN A 23 19.10 -5.19 29.95
N ASP A 24 18.58 -5.13 28.72
CA ASP A 24 17.26 -4.56 28.46
C ASP A 24 16.10 -5.46 28.91
N ARG A 25 16.26 -6.78 29.00
CA ARG A 25 15.30 -7.66 29.68
C ARG A 25 15.22 -7.36 31.16
N ASP A 26 16.37 -7.31 31.81
CA ASP A 26 16.47 -7.11 33.26
C ASP A 26 15.93 -5.72 33.66
N ASN A 27 16.04 -4.73 32.76
CA ASN A 27 15.45 -3.38 32.91
C ASN A 27 13.98 -3.25 32.45
N LYS A 28 13.31 -4.33 32.02
CA LYS A 28 11.95 -4.31 31.42
C LYS A 28 11.80 -3.39 30.18
N ARG A 29 12.84 -3.29 29.37
CA ARG A 29 12.93 -2.50 28.12
C ARG A 29 12.95 -3.40 26.86
N GLU A 30 12.47 -4.63 26.95
CA GLU A 30 12.51 -5.67 25.89
C GLU A 30 12.01 -5.20 24.51
N TRP A 31 11.10 -4.22 24.49
CA TRP A 31 10.59 -3.58 23.27
C TRP A 31 11.67 -2.86 22.44
N VAL A 32 12.76 -2.42 23.06
CA VAL A 32 13.94 -1.84 22.39
C VAL A 32 14.55 -2.83 21.41
N ILE A 33 14.49 -4.14 21.68
CA ILE A 33 15.00 -5.18 20.78
C ILE A 33 14.28 -5.15 19.43
N GLY A 34 12.96 -4.90 19.42
CA GLY A 34 12.18 -4.74 18.19
C GLY A 34 12.59 -3.50 17.40
N VAL A 35 12.84 -2.39 18.10
CA VAL A 35 13.28 -1.12 17.49
C VAL A 35 14.69 -1.22 16.92
N LEU A 36 15.60 -1.94 17.59
CA LEU A 36 16.95 -2.22 17.09
C LEU A 36 16.93 -3.13 15.85
N LEU A 37 16.02 -4.11 15.78
CA LEU A 37 15.81 -4.91 14.56
C LEU A 37 15.32 -4.05 13.39
N CYS A 38 14.41 -3.10 13.64
CA CYS A 38 13.99 -2.12 12.64
C CYS A 38 15.11 -1.17 12.22
N ALA A 39 15.94 -0.68 13.16
CA ALA A 39 17.11 0.14 12.86
C ALA A 39 18.15 -0.61 12.02
N PHE A 40 18.38 -1.90 12.30
CA PHE A 40 19.27 -2.75 11.52
C PHE A 40 18.74 -3.00 10.09
N ALA A 41 17.44 -3.33 9.95
CA ALA A 41 16.82 -3.47 8.63
C ALA A 41 16.86 -2.17 7.83
N ALA A 42 16.57 -1.03 8.46
CA ALA A 42 16.69 0.29 7.85
C ALA A 42 18.14 0.63 7.44
N THR A 43 19.12 0.23 8.26
CA THR A 43 20.55 0.40 7.96
C THR A 43 20.98 -0.43 6.75
N ILE A 44 20.49 -1.67 6.61
CA ILE A 44 20.73 -2.50 5.41
C ILE A 44 20.16 -1.83 4.17
N VAL A 45 18.91 -1.37 4.21
CA VAL A 45 18.27 -0.65 3.09
C VAL A 45 19.03 0.64 2.73
N MET A 46 19.51 1.38 3.73
CA MET A 46 20.34 2.57 3.52
C MET A 46 21.67 2.22 2.84
N ILE A 47 22.36 1.16 3.29
CA ILE A 47 23.61 0.68 2.69
C ILE A 47 23.38 0.22 1.24
N ILE A 48 22.29 -0.50 0.95
CA ILE A 48 21.93 -0.90 -0.42
C ILE A 48 21.72 0.34 -1.29
N ASN A 49 20.97 1.35 -0.82
CA ASN A 49 20.73 2.58 -1.58
C ASN A 49 22.03 3.39 -1.80
N ILE A 50 22.94 3.42 -0.82
CA ILE A 50 24.27 4.02 -0.96
C ILE A 50 25.11 3.26 -2.01
N ILE A 51 25.18 1.93 -1.94
CA ILE A 51 25.93 1.10 -2.90
C ILE A 51 25.38 1.27 -4.32
N LEU A 52 24.06 1.22 -4.50
CA LEU A 52 23.42 1.44 -5.81
C LEU A 52 23.69 2.85 -6.35
N THR A 53 23.69 3.87 -5.50
CA THR A 53 24.02 5.26 -5.91
C THR A 53 25.49 5.39 -6.29
N ILE A 54 26.42 4.80 -5.52
CA ILE A 54 27.86 4.79 -5.84
C ILE A 54 28.12 4.06 -7.16
N ILE A 55 27.48 2.91 -7.39
CA ILE A 55 27.58 2.18 -8.66
C ILE A 55 27.02 3.03 -9.81
N ALA A 56 25.88 3.68 -9.63
CA ALA A 56 25.28 4.51 -10.68
C ALA A 56 26.14 5.73 -11.04
N VAL A 57 26.70 6.41 -10.04
CA VAL A 57 27.68 7.48 -10.21
C VAL A 57 28.93 6.96 -10.92
N ALA A 58 29.53 5.85 -10.47
CA ALA A 58 30.76 5.31 -11.07
C ALA A 58 30.55 4.84 -12.52
N VAL A 59 29.40 4.26 -12.86
CA VAL A 59 29.08 3.85 -14.25
C VAL A 59 28.85 5.05 -15.15
N ALA A 60 28.17 6.10 -14.69
CA ALA A 60 27.93 7.29 -15.49
C ALA A 60 29.22 8.09 -15.75
N TYR A 61 29.98 8.43 -14.68
CA TYR A 61 31.22 9.20 -14.80
C TYR A 61 32.38 8.43 -15.47
N SER A 62 32.22 7.14 -15.80
CA SER A 62 33.20 6.38 -16.58
C SER A 62 32.86 6.25 -18.07
N ARG A 63 31.80 6.92 -18.55
CA ARG A 63 31.25 6.70 -19.92
C ARG A 63 30.97 7.92 -20.78
N THR A 64 30.85 9.13 -20.21
CA THR A 64 30.49 10.35 -20.96
C THR A 64 31.20 11.59 -20.44
N GLU A 65 31.56 12.51 -21.33
CA GLU A 65 32.16 13.81 -20.97
C GLU A 65 31.12 14.86 -20.52
N ASP A 66 29.83 14.66 -20.80
CA ASP A 66 28.73 15.56 -20.42
C ASP A 66 28.50 15.64 -18.90
N GLN A 67 28.87 16.76 -18.29
CA GLN A 67 28.92 16.93 -16.83
C GLN A 67 27.58 17.35 -16.19
N GLY A 68 26.51 16.61 -16.46
CA GLY A 68 25.18 16.85 -15.88
C GLY A 68 25.03 16.41 -14.42
N PHE A 69 25.21 17.32 -13.44
CA PHE A 69 25.05 17.01 -12.01
C PHE A 69 23.62 16.53 -11.61
N VAL A 70 22.60 16.87 -12.41
CA VAL A 70 21.18 16.59 -12.09
C VAL A 70 20.72 15.23 -12.60
N SER A 71 21.20 14.78 -13.76
CA SER A 71 20.72 13.59 -14.46
C SER A 71 21.82 12.97 -15.29
N ALA A 72 22.07 11.68 -15.12
CA ALA A 72 23.18 10.98 -15.77
C ALA A 72 22.81 9.57 -16.25
N THR A 73 23.45 9.14 -17.34
CA THR A 73 23.14 7.90 -18.06
C THR A 73 23.80 6.69 -17.40
N LEU A 74 22.97 5.75 -16.93
CA LEU A 74 23.38 4.49 -16.29
C LEU A 74 23.55 3.35 -17.30
N TYR A 75 22.79 3.37 -18.38
CA TYR A 75 22.86 2.42 -19.48
C TYR A 75 22.49 3.14 -20.78
N GLU A 76 23.16 2.79 -21.87
CA GLU A 76 22.78 3.10 -23.24
C GLU A 76 22.88 1.81 -24.06
N GLY A 77 22.00 1.64 -25.04
CA GLY A 77 21.95 0.47 -25.90
C GLY A 77 20.53 -0.05 -26.07
N LYS A 78 20.41 -1.37 -26.28
CA LYS A 78 19.14 -2.02 -26.64
C LYS A 78 17.98 -1.69 -25.70
N CYS A 79 16.90 -1.20 -26.28
CA CYS A 79 15.65 -0.78 -25.65
C CYS A 79 14.97 -1.95 -24.91
N SER A 80 15.12 -3.17 -25.43
CA SER A 80 14.68 -4.41 -24.78
C SER A 80 15.36 -4.65 -23.43
N THR A 81 16.67 -4.38 -23.32
CA THR A 81 17.44 -4.47 -22.07
C THR A 81 17.08 -3.34 -21.13
N GLN A 82 17.09 -2.09 -21.62
CA GLN A 82 16.68 -0.88 -20.88
C GLN A 82 15.34 -1.08 -20.17
N LYS A 83 14.33 -1.56 -20.91
CA LYS A 83 12.96 -1.82 -20.46
C LYS A 83 12.88 -2.87 -19.35
N ASN A 84 13.69 -3.92 -19.43
CA ASN A 84 13.75 -4.97 -18.42
C ASN A 84 14.47 -4.51 -17.15
N TRP A 85 15.58 -3.76 -17.28
CA TRP A 85 16.25 -3.12 -16.14
C TRP A 85 15.33 -2.14 -15.41
N ALA A 86 14.63 -1.26 -16.14
CA ALA A 86 13.70 -0.31 -15.54
C ALA A 86 12.58 -1.01 -14.73
N ARG A 87 11.97 -2.06 -15.28
CA ARG A 87 10.94 -2.86 -14.58
C ARG A 87 11.49 -3.55 -13.31
N GLY A 88 12.71 -4.10 -13.38
CA GLY A 88 13.37 -4.76 -12.25
C GLY A 88 13.77 -3.79 -11.14
N LEU A 89 14.35 -2.64 -11.49
CA LEU A 89 14.69 -1.58 -10.55
C LEU A 89 13.43 -1.02 -9.85
N HIS A 90 12.35 -0.75 -10.59
CA HIS A 90 11.06 -0.34 -10.00
C HIS A 90 10.53 -1.34 -8.96
N LEU A 91 10.68 -2.65 -9.21
CA LEU A 91 10.25 -3.69 -8.26
C LEU A 91 11.14 -3.70 -7.00
N LEU A 92 12.47 -3.68 -7.16
CA LEU A 92 13.43 -3.62 -6.06
C LEU A 92 13.21 -2.38 -5.18
N ILE A 93 13.06 -1.21 -5.81
CA ILE A 93 12.76 0.08 -5.17
C ILE A 93 11.52 -0.03 -4.27
N ASN A 94 10.42 -0.59 -4.79
CA ASN A 94 9.18 -0.71 -4.02
C ASN A 94 9.29 -1.73 -2.88
N ILE A 95 10.02 -2.84 -3.06
CA ILE A 95 10.30 -3.81 -1.99
C ILE A 95 11.08 -3.13 -0.85
N LEU A 96 12.19 -2.44 -1.18
CA LEU A 96 13.01 -1.72 -0.19
C LEU A 96 12.21 -0.62 0.52
N SER A 97 11.35 0.10 -0.21
CA SER A 97 10.47 1.12 0.36
C SER A 97 9.42 0.52 1.31
N THR A 98 8.73 -0.57 0.94
CA THR A 98 7.75 -1.21 1.83
C THR A 98 8.39 -1.79 3.10
N ILE A 99 9.61 -2.34 3.01
CA ILE A 99 10.37 -2.79 4.19
C ILE A 99 10.68 -1.61 5.11
N MET A 100 11.17 -0.50 4.55
CA MET A 100 11.46 0.73 5.31
C MET A 100 10.18 1.35 5.92
N LEU A 101 9.05 1.31 5.20
CA LEU A 101 7.75 1.79 5.66
C LEU A 101 7.23 0.96 6.84
N ALA A 102 7.35 -0.37 6.79
CA ALA A 102 6.99 -1.27 7.88
C ALA A 102 7.86 -1.05 9.13
N ALA A 103 9.19 -0.88 8.95
CA ALA A 103 10.12 -0.56 10.03
C ALA A 103 9.80 0.79 10.68
N SER A 104 9.56 1.85 9.89
CA SER A 104 9.12 3.16 10.40
C SER A 104 7.78 3.07 11.12
N ASN A 105 6.81 2.33 10.58
CA ASN A 105 5.52 2.10 11.22
C ASN A 105 5.67 1.44 12.61
N TYR A 106 6.54 0.45 12.75
CA TYR A 106 6.76 -0.21 14.05
C TYR A 106 7.32 0.74 15.11
N CYS A 107 8.38 1.50 14.77
CA CYS A 107 8.98 2.46 15.69
C CYS A 107 7.99 3.59 16.03
N MET A 108 7.16 4.02 15.07
CA MET A 108 6.06 4.95 15.31
C MET A 108 5.03 4.39 16.31
N GLN A 109 4.67 3.11 16.25
CA GLN A 109 3.78 2.47 17.23
C GLN A 109 4.42 2.43 18.64
N CYS A 110 5.73 2.19 18.75
CA CYS A 110 6.44 2.21 20.05
C CYS A 110 6.53 3.62 20.68
N LEU A 111 6.61 4.66 19.84
CA LEU A 111 6.62 6.07 20.28
C LEU A 111 5.23 6.53 20.76
N SER A 112 4.16 6.12 20.08
CA SER A 112 2.78 6.50 20.41
C SER A 112 2.11 5.62 21.47
N SER A 113 2.61 4.40 21.72
CA SER A 113 2.08 3.53 22.78
C SER A 113 2.34 4.11 24.18
N PRO A 114 1.36 4.05 25.10
CA PRO A 114 1.56 4.50 26.48
C PRO A 114 2.45 3.55 27.27
N SER A 115 3.13 4.07 28.29
CA SER A 115 3.60 3.29 29.45
C SER A 115 2.51 3.31 30.51
N ARG A 116 2.53 2.34 31.46
CA ARG A 116 1.52 2.29 32.53
C ARG A 116 1.43 3.58 33.35
N GLN A 117 2.57 4.23 33.61
CA GLN A 117 2.62 5.53 34.29
C GLN A 117 1.78 6.61 33.58
N ASN A 118 1.91 6.76 32.25
CA ASN A 118 1.12 7.76 31.49
C ASN A 118 -0.40 7.54 31.59
N ILE A 119 -0.84 6.34 31.99
CA ILE A 119 -2.25 6.00 32.18
C ILE A 119 -2.68 6.33 33.60
N ASP A 120 -1.89 5.91 34.60
CA ASP A 120 -2.11 6.26 36.01
C ASP A 120 -2.10 7.79 36.23
N ASP A 121 -1.33 8.55 35.43
CA ASP A 121 -1.29 10.03 35.45
C ASP A 121 -2.53 10.70 34.81
N LEU A 122 -3.23 10.03 33.87
CA LEU A 122 -4.31 10.62 33.04
C LEU A 122 -5.72 10.15 33.43
N HIS A 123 -5.89 8.91 33.90
CA HIS A 123 -7.19 8.40 34.36
C HIS A 123 -7.83 9.29 35.45
N PRO A 124 -7.09 9.84 36.45
CA PRO A 124 -7.65 10.79 37.42
C PRO A 124 -8.15 12.10 36.82
N GLN A 125 -7.69 12.47 35.62
CA GLN A 125 -8.12 13.68 34.89
C GLN A 125 -9.35 13.40 33.99
N GLN A 126 -9.92 12.20 34.06
CA GLN A 126 -10.92 11.66 33.13
C GLN A 126 -10.41 11.66 31.66
N GLU A 127 -9.11 11.40 31.46
CA GLU A 127 -8.52 11.22 30.14
C GLU A 127 -8.02 9.77 29.94
N TRP A 128 -8.17 9.26 28.72
CA TRP A 128 -7.84 7.87 28.35
C TRP A 128 -7.09 7.80 27.02
N LEU A 129 -6.19 6.84 26.91
CA LEU A 129 -5.33 6.63 25.73
C LEU A 129 -5.75 5.36 24.97
N ASP A 130 -5.36 5.29 23.71
CA ASP A 130 -5.48 4.06 22.93
C ASP A 130 -4.26 3.14 23.14
N ILE A 131 -4.52 1.84 23.28
CA ILE A 131 -3.54 0.78 23.46
C ILE A 131 -3.65 -0.19 22.27
N GLY A 132 -2.51 -0.63 21.73
CA GLY A 132 -2.47 -1.67 20.70
C GLY A 132 -3.01 -1.27 19.32
N ILE A 133 -3.21 0.02 19.04
CA ILE A 133 -3.53 0.52 17.68
C ILE A 133 -2.66 1.74 17.31
N PRO A 134 -2.45 2.03 16.02
CA PRO A 134 -1.81 3.26 15.55
C PRO A 134 -2.67 4.52 15.79
N SER A 135 -2.78 4.97 17.05
CA SER A 135 -3.61 6.13 17.40
C SER A 135 -2.88 7.46 17.25
N LEU A 136 -3.47 8.35 16.44
CA LEU A 136 -3.09 9.76 16.38
C LEU A 136 -3.55 10.54 17.62
N LYS A 137 -4.56 10.07 18.37
CA LYS A 137 -5.00 10.72 19.62
C LYS A 137 -3.83 10.78 20.61
N ASN A 138 -3.13 9.67 20.80
CA ASN A 138 -2.00 9.57 21.73
C ASN A 138 -0.89 10.61 21.44
N LEU A 139 -0.72 11.03 20.18
CA LEU A 139 0.34 11.97 19.81
C LEU A 139 0.21 13.34 20.49
N PHE A 140 -1.01 13.77 20.81
CA PHE A 140 -1.22 15.03 21.53
C PHE A 140 -0.74 14.95 22.99
N PHE A 141 -0.88 13.78 23.62
CA PHE A 141 -0.53 13.54 25.03
C PHE A 141 0.94 13.17 25.25
N ILE A 142 1.65 12.61 24.26
CA ILE A 142 3.08 12.30 24.41
C ILE A 142 3.97 13.55 24.37
N GLY A 143 5.04 13.54 25.18
CA GLY A 143 6.01 14.63 25.25
C GLY A 143 6.72 14.93 23.92
N TRP A 144 7.12 16.19 23.72
CA TRP A 144 7.48 16.74 22.40
C TRP A 144 8.57 15.94 21.65
N ARG A 145 9.59 15.43 22.35
CA ARG A 145 10.66 14.59 21.76
C ARG A 145 10.09 13.39 21.00
N ARG A 146 9.15 12.64 21.60
CA ARG A 146 8.51 11.47 20.97
C ARG A 146 7.64 11.88 19.78
N ARG A 147 6.93 13.01 19.90
CA ARG A 147 6.16 13.64 18.83
C ARG A 147 7.03 13.97 17.61
N VAL A 148 8.21 14.57 17.80
CA VAL A 148 9.13 14.92 16.71
C VAL A 148 9.73 13.67 16.05
N LEU A 149 10.20 12.69 16.83
CA LEU A 149 10.69 11.42 16.28
C LEU A 149 9.63 10.73 15.41
N TRP A 150 8.37 10.72 15.87
CA TRP A 150 7.23 10.16 15.14
C TRP A 150 6.96 10.92 13.83
N MET A 151 6.92 12.26 13.88
CA MET A 151 6.70 13.11 12.69
C MET A 151 7.83 12.97 11.67
N VAL A 152 9.10 12.88 12.10
CA VAL A 152 10.23 12.66 11.18
C VAL A 152 10.14 11.29 10.53
N LEU A 153 9.80 10.22 11.27
CA LEU A 153 9.59 8.88 10.71
C LEU A 153 8.44 8.84 9.70
N LEU A 154 7.36 9.61 9.92
CA LEU A 154 6.26 9.75 8.97
C LEU A 154 6.70 10.49 7.70
N VAL A 155 7.18 11.73 7.82
CA VAL A 155 7.47 12.61 6.67
C VAL A 155 8.58 12.04 5.79
N SER A 156 9.64 11.49 6.40
CA SER A 156 10.73 10.82 5.66
C SER A 156 10.32 9.53 4.94
N SER A 157 9.10 9.02 5.16
CA SER A 157 8.57 7.87 4.41
C SER A 157 8.06 8.24 3.01
N LEU A 158 7.70 9.51 2.78
CA LEU A 158 7.09 9.94 1.51
C LEU A 158 8.07 9.89 0.31
N PRO A 159 9.34 10.35 0.40
CA PRO A 159 10.22 10.43 -0.77
C PRO A 159 10.67 9.07 -1.33
N ILE A 160 10.58 7.99 -0.54
CA ILE A 160 11.15 6.68 -0.91
C ILE A 160 10.30 5.99 -2.01
N HIS A 161 8.99 6.22 -2.03
CA HIS A 161 8.09 5.78 -3.10
C HIS A 161 8.10 6.68 -4.34
N LEU A 162 8.89 7.77 -4.35
CA LEU A 162 9.03 8.68 -5.49
C LEU A 162 10.26 8.35 -6.36
N MET A 163 11.02 7.29 -6.08
CA MET A 163 12.33 7.06 -6.72
C MET A 163 12.28 6.88 -8.24
N PHE A 164 13.20 7.56 -8.91
CA PHE A 164 13.18 7.79 -10.35
C PHE A 164 13.89 6.65 -11.09
N VAL A 165 13.26 6.10 -12.11
CA VAL A 165 13.97 5.53 -13.26
C VAL A 165 13.42 6.20 -14.51
N CYS A 166 14.21 7.11 -15.11
CA CYS A 166 13.81 7.76 -16.35
C CYS A 166 13.96 6.78 -17.52
N LYS A 167 12.94 6.74 -18.38
CA LYS A 167 12.99 6.11 -19.69
C LYS A 167 13.19 7.19 -20.75
N THR A 168 14.44 7.38 -21.17
CA THR A 168 14.79 8.16 -22.36
C THR A 168 14.73 7.25 -23.59
N MET A 169 13.70 7.47 -24.41
CA MET A 169 13.60 6.92 -25.76
C MET A 169 14.22 7.90 -26.75
N PHE A 170 14.57 7.41 -27.93
CA PHE A 170 15.17 8.21 -28.99
C PHE A 170 14.43 7.96 -30.30
N SER A 171 14.54 8.94 -31.20
CA SER A 171 13.84 8.98 -32.47
C SER A 171 14.55 9.96 -33.40
N ASP A 172 14.78 9.53 -34.63
CA ASP A 172 15.59 10.22 -35.64
C ASP A 172 14.73 11.22 -36.45
N PHE A 173 15.02 12.52 -36.34
CA PHE A 173 14.27 13.63 -36.97
C PHE A 173 15.20 14.82 -37.33
N ASP A 174 15.62 14.92 -38.59
CA ASP A 174 16.11 16.23 -39.09
C ASP A 174 15.00 17.29 -39.04
N PHE A 175 15.43 18.55 -38.86
CA PHE A 175 14.60 19.75 -38.80
C PHE A 175 15.36 21.04 -39.16
N GLU A 176 16.68 21.02 -39.32
CA GLU A 176 17.50 22.22 -39.06
C GLU A 176 18.16 22.86 -40.28
N HIS A 177 18.05 22.22 -41.45
CA HIS A 177 18.46 22.81 -42.72
C HIS A 177 17.21 23.15 -43.54
N GLN A 178 16.82 24.43 -43.56
CA GLN A 178 16.19 24.94 -44.79
C GLN A 178 17.24 24.73 -45.89
N PRO A 179 16.95 23.95 -46.94
CA PRO A 179 17.94 23.73 -47.97
C PRO A 179 18.29 25.08 -48.61
N ASN A 180 19.58 25.28 -48.86
CA ASN A 180 20.02 26.41 -49.67
C ASN A 180 19.31 26.36 -51.04
N ASN A 181 19.10 27.52 -51.66
CA ASN A 181 18.62 27.60 -53.05
C ASN A 181 19.74 27.22 -54.05
N ASP A 182 20.50 26.18 -53.73
CA ASP A 182 21.50 25.59 -54.59
C ASP A 182 20.82 24.67 -55.61
N THR A 183 21.32 24.68 -56.83
CA THR A 183 20.81 23.92 -57.96
C THR A 183 21.45 22.55 -58.11
N ASP A 184 22.58 22.30 -57.43
CA ASP A 184 23.25 21.01 -57.53
C ASP A 184 22.58 19.91 -56.69
N PHE A 185 22.21 18.83 -57.39
CA PHE A 185 21.54 17.65 -56.83
C PHE A 185 22.33 17.00 -55.69
N ALA A 186 23.66 17.05 -55.74
CA ALA A 186 24.53 16.55 -54.67
C ALA A 186 24.31 17.34 -53.38
N ASN A 187 24.57 18.65 -53.38
CA ASN A 187 24.44 19.53 -52.21
C ASN A 187 23.03 19.41 -51.59
N CYS A 188 21.99 19.38 -52.44
CA CYS A 188 20.61 19.17 -52.02
C CYS A 188 20.38 17.82 -51.28
N PHE A 189 20.97 16.74 -51.77
CA PHE A 189 20.90 15.41 -51.18
C PHE A 189 21.70 15.33 -49.86
N GLU A 190 22.90 15.88 -49.84
CA GLU A 190 23.83 15.81 -48.71
C GLU A 190 23.34 16.67 -47.52
N ASP A 191 22.70 17.82 -47.78
CA ASP A 191 22.02 18.62 -46.75
C ASP A 191 20.82 17.88 -46.11
N ASN A 192 20.04 17.13 -46.91
CA ASN A 192 18.78 16.50 -46.45
C ASN A 192 18.93 15.07 -45.90
N ILE A 193 19.98 14.34 -46.27
CA ILE A 193 20.24 12.95 -45.80
C ILE A 193 21.51 12.89 -44.94
N ALA A 194 22.20 14.02 -44.73
CA ALA A 194 23.31 14.18 -43.79
C ALA A 194 24.55 13.28 -44.05
N MET A 195 24.68 12.73 -45.26
CA MET A 195 25.76 11.85 -45.70
C MET A 195 26.17 12.23 -47.13
N SER A 196 27.43 12.05 -47.51
CA SER A 196 27.82 12.34 -48.89
C SER A 196 27.19 11.34 -49.87
N MET A 197 27.03 11.73 -51.13
CA MET A 197 26.52 10.82 -52.15
C MET A 197 27.46 9.63 -52.38
N SER A 198 28.77 9.80 -52.14
CA SER A 198 29.74 8.71 -52.07
C SER A 198 29.48 7.75 -50.91
N ASP A 199 29.24 8.27 -49.70
CA ASP A 199 29.00 7.45 -48.51
C ASP A 199 27.69 6.66 -48.66
N PHE A 200 26.64 7.30 -49.16
CA PHE A 200 25.34 6.69 -49.48
C PHE A 200 25.45 5.46 -50.40
N TYR A 201 26.30 5.53 -51.45
CA TYR A 201 26.55 4.39 -52.34
C TYR A 201 27.51 3.34 -51.75
N SER A 202 28.14 3.62 -50.60
CA SER A 202 29.03 2.70 -49.87
C SER A 202 28.37 2.01 -48.68
N GLU A 203 27.35 2.62 -48.05
CA GLU A 203 26.63 2.04 -46.91
C GLU A 203 25.72 0.86 -47.32
N GLU A 204 25.75 -0.23 -46.53
CA GLU A 204 24.86 -1.38 -46.73
C GLU A 204 23.43 -1.14 -46.20
N PHE A 205 22.68 -0.26 -46.87
CA PHE A 205 21.25 -0.12 -46.64
C PHE A 205 20.51 -1.46 -46.89
N GLU A 206 19.75 -1.94 -45.90
CA GLU A 206 19.00 -3.19 -46.05
C GLU A 206 17.87 -3.02 -47.07
N LYS A 207 17.81 -3.89 -48.08
CA LYS A 207 16.65 -4.03 -48.96
C LYS A 207 15.49 -4.67 -48.18
N LEU A 208 14.46 -3.89 -47.89
CA LEU A 208 13.19 -4.39 -47.36
C LEU A 208 12.16 -4.44 -48.49
N ASP A 209 11.30 -5.45 -48.48
CA ASP A 209 10.12 -5.48 -49.34
C ASP A 209 9.04 -4.50 -48.86
N THR A 210 8.04 -4.30 -49.72
CA THR A 210 6.88 -3.42 -49.55
C THR A 210 6.12 -3.64 -48.23
N GLN A 211 6.05 -4.86 -47.68
CA GLN A 211 5.34 -5.12 -46.42
C GLN A 211 6.30 -5.02 -45.21
N LYS A 212 7.46 -5.67 -45.27
CA LYS A 212 8.48 -5.61 -44.21
C LYS A 212 8.93 -4.18 -43.93
N CYS A 213 8.97 -3.32 -44.95
CA CYS A 213 9.27 -1.89 -44.78
C CYS A 213 8.19 -1.18 -43.95
N LYS A 214 6.90 -1.42 -44.25
CA LYS A 214 5.78 -0.92 -43.43
C LYS A 214 5.88 -1.41 -41.99
N ASP A 215 6.03 -2.72 -41.79
CA ASP A 215 6.11 -3.34 -40.47
C ASP A 215 7.34 -2.89 -39.64
N THR A 216 8.38 -2.37 -40.30
CA THR A 216 9.59 -1.85 -39.65
C THR A 216 9.45 -0.38 -39.20
N TYR A 217 8.73 0.45 -39.97
CA TYR A 217 8.62 1.90 -39.73
C TYR A 217 7.26 2.35 -39.17
N ALA A 218 6.24 1.49 -39.17
CA ALA A 218 4.96 1.70 -38.48
C ALA A 218 5.08 1.40 -36.97
N VAL A 219 5.99 2.09 -36.29
CA VAL A 219 6.28 1.94 -34.85
C VAL A 219 6.32 3.30 -34.16
N ASP A 220 5.76 3.38 -32.95
CA ASP A 220 5.61 4.63 -32.18
C ASP A 220 6.95 5.34 -31.89
N PHE A 221 8.02 4.57 -31.68
CA PHE A 221 9.38 5.06 -31.48
C PHE A 221 10.33 4.18 -32.30
N LEU A 222 10.90 4.75 -33.36
CA LEU A 222 11.81 4.04 -34.25
C LEU A 222 13.15 3.82 -33.56
N ALA A 223 13.49 2.56 -33.30
CA ALA A 223 14.72 2.15 -32.64
C ALA A 223 15.52 1.18 -33.51
N GLY A 224 16.84 1.40 -33.62
CA GLY A 224 17.74 0.56 -34.43
C GLY A 224 17.62 0.76 -35.95
N ARG A 225 16.91 1.80 -36.38
CA ARG A 225 16.76 2.23 -37.79
C ARG A 225 16.88 3.74 -37.88
N GLY A 226 17.57 4.21 -38.90
CA GLY A 226 17.63 5.62 -39.28
C GLY A 226 17.03 5.82 -40.67
N ASN A 227 17.71 6.61 -41.50
CA ASN A 227 17.32 7.01 -42.84
C ASN A 227 16.60 5.93 -43.67
N LEU A 228 15.50 6.34 -44.33
CA LEU A 228 14.63 5.50 -45.14
C LEU A 228 14.52 6.07 -46.56
N ILE A 229 14.92 5.27 -47.55
CA ILE A 229 14.77 5.60 -48.97
C ILE A 229 13.68 4.73 -49.57
N ILE A 230 12.62 5.36 -50.09
CA ILE A 230 11.51 4.71 -50.78
C ILE A 230 11.82 4.69 -52.27
N ILE A 231 11.76 3.52 -52.91
CA ILE A 231 12.15 3.34 -54.32
C ILE A 231 10.91 2.96 -55.14
N THR A 232 10.51 3.84 -56.06
CA THR A 232 9.45 3.58 -57.04
C THR A 232 9.88 2.59 -58.11
N ASN A 233 8.91 1.90 -58.73
CA ASN A 233 9.15 1.02 -59.87
C ASN A 233 9.06 1.71 -61.24
N ASN A 234 8.63 2.98 -61.29
CA ASN A 234 8.33 3.66 -62.55
C ASN A 234 9.58 4.30 -63.18
N SER A 235 10.10 3.67 -64.24
CA SER A 235 11.34 4.05 -64.94
C SER A 235 11.18 5.18 -65.97
N THR A 236 10.16 6.04 -65.86
CA THR A 236 9.96 7.21 -66.76
C THR A 236 10.65 8.48 -66.27
N VAL A 237 11.35 8.43 -65.14
CA VAL A 237 12.20 9.51 -64.62
C VAL A 237 13.64 8.98 -64.58
N ASP A 238 14.61 9.82 -64.93
CA ASP A 238 16.03 9.47 -64.88
C ASP A 238 16.46 9.11 -63.44
N ASN A 239 17.40 8.17 -63.27
CA ASN A 239 17.86 7.67 -61.96
C ASN A 239 18.71 8.69 -61.14
N LYS A 240 18.41 9.99 -61.25
CA LYS A 240 19.22 11.12 -60.78
C LYS A 240 18.41 12.21 -60.07
N SER A 241 17.17 11.95 -59.67
CA SER A 241 16.29 12.93 -59.04
C SER A 241 15.72 12.45 -57.70
N LEU A 242 15.95 13.24 -56.66
CA LEU A 242 15.27 13.12 -55.37
C LEU A 242 13.85 13.66 -55.56
N LEU A 243 12.87 12.77 -55.51
CA LEU A 243 11.47 13.10 -55.79
C LEU A 243 10.79 13.88 -54.66
N TRP A 244 11.19 13.61 -53.42
CA TRP A 244 10.74 14.27 -52.19
C TRP A 244 11.70 13.89 -51.06
N ALA A 245 11.94 14.82 -50.13
CA ALA A 245 12.55 14.55 -48.83
C ALA A 245 11.76 15.27 -47.72
N GLY A 246 11.80 14.71 -46.52
CA GLY A 246 11.19 15.35 -45.35
C GLY A 246 11.15 14.43 -44.13
N SER A 247 11.35 15.04 -42.96
CA SER A 247 11.24 14.42 -41.65
C SER A 247 9.78 14.06 -41.32
N GLN A 248 9.54 12.86 -40.79
CA GLN A 248 8.21 12.31 -40.51
C GLN A 248 8.23 11.48 -39.22
N ASN A 249 7.06 11.23 -38.60
CA ASN A 249 6.88 10.71 -37.23
C ASN A 249 7.34 11.67 -36.08
N GLY A 250 7.72 12.91 -36.36
CA GLY A 250 8.21 13.88 -35.35
C GLY A 250 7.26 14.10 -34.16
N PRO A 251 7.71 14.57 -32.98
CA PRO A 251 6.86 14.59 -31.77
C PRO A 251 5.68 15.59 -31.82
N LEU A 252 5.70 16.48 -32.83
CA LEU A 252 4.56 17.29 -33.27
C LEU A 252 3.37 16.43 -33.71
N VAL A 253 3.61 15.31 -34.41
CA VAL A 253 2.59 14.50 -35.10
C VAL A 253 1.92 13.47 -34.18
N PHE A 254 2.53 13.11 -33.04
CA PHE A 254 1.92 12.20 -32.05
C PHE A 254 0.54 12.73 -31.60
N GLY A 255 -0.50 11.91 -31.81
CA GLY A 255 -1.92 12.24 -31.56
C GLY A 255 -2.71 12.65 -32.81
N ASN A 256 -2.07 13.11 -33.88
CA ASN A 256 -2.71 13.57 -35.13
C ASN A 256 -2.29 12.68 -36.32
N ASN A 257 -2.54 11.37 -36.22
CA ASN A 257 -2.16 10.35 -37.21
C ASN A 257 -0.64 10.28 -37.49
N PRO A 258 0.18 9.73 -36.57
CA PRO A 258 1.64 9.67 -36.72
C PRO A 258 2.09 8.99 -38.02
N PHE A 259 1.41 7.90 -38.41
CA PHE A 259 1.71 7.15 -39.64
C PHE A 259 1.04 7.74 -40.91
N GLY A 260 0.54 8.97 -40.86
CA GLY A 260 -0.14 9.62 -41.99
C GLY A 260 0.69 9.66 -43.28
N TRP A 261 2.00 9.95 -43.16
CA TRP A 261 2.94 9.91 -44.28
C TRP A 261 3.02 8.54 -44.98
N MET A 262 2.76 7.44 -44.26
CA MET A 262 2.71 6.09 -44.82
C MET A 262 1.42 5.85 -45.61
N CYS A 263 0.35 6.58 -45.29
CA CYS A 263 -0.85 6.61 -46.11
C CYS A 263 -0.61 7.47 -47.35
N ASP A 264 -0.05 8.67 -47.19
CA ASP A 264 0.18 9.57 -48.31
C ASP A 264 1.16 8.98 -49.34
N ALA A 265 2.31 8.46 -48.91
CA ALA A 265 3.33 7.90 -49.80
C ALA A 265 2.99 6.53 -50.43
N TRP A 266 1.88 5.89 -50.04
CA TRP A 266 1.50 4.53 -50.50
C TRP A 266 0.03 4.39 -50.93
N VAL A 267 -0.79 5.44 -50.78
CA VAL A 267 -2.22 5.47 -51.14
C VAL A 267 -2.59 6.73 -51.94
N SER A 268 -1.87 7.85 -51.79
CA SER A 268 -2.17 9.08 -52.54
C SER A 268 -1.47 9.13 -53.90
N ASN A 269 -2.11 9.75 -54.89
CA ASN A 269 -1.52 10.01 -56.21
C ASN A 269 -0.52 11.17 -56.12
N ILE A 270 0.66 10.95 -55.55
CA ILE A 270 1.72 11.98 -55.46
C ILE A 270 2.22 12.31 -56.87
N THR A 271 1.70 13.38 -57.47
CA THR A 271 2.15 13.88 -58.77
C THR A 271 3.43 14.69 -58.63
N VAL A 272 4.54 14.00 -58.38
CA VAL A 272 5.88 14.61 -58.36
C VAL A 272 6.15 15.29 -59.70
N GLN A 273 6.27 16.62 -59.68
CA GLN A 273 6.89 17.37 -60.76
C GLN A 273 8.41 17.23 -60.63
N PRO A 274 9.17 17.26 -61.75
CA PRO A 274 10.62 17.44 -61.65
C PRO A 274 10.92 18.67 -60.80
N ALA A 275 11.84 18.55 -59.85
CA ALA A 275 12.34 19.71 -59.12
C ALA A 275 12.84 20.75 -60.14
N GLY A 276 12.45 22.01 -59.93
CA GLY A 276 13.06 23.13 -60.63
C GLY A 276 14.45 23.43 -60.07
N SER A 277 14.87 24.68 -60.15
CA SER A 277 16.10 25.18 -59.53
C SER A 277 16.00 25.33 -57.99
N VAL A 278 15.31 24.42 -57.29
CA VAL A 278 15.05 24.42 -55.84
C VAL A 278 14.86 22.98 -55.35
N CYS A 279 15.42 22.63 -54.18
CA CYS A 279 15.20 21.35 -53.51
C CYS A 279 13.71 21.00 -53.31
N ALA A 280 13.35 19.72 -53.45
CA ALA A 280 11.98 19.21 -53.40
C ALA A 280 11.41 19.05 -51.98
N THR A 281 11.27 20.17 -51.25
CA THR A 281 10.77 20.21 -49.85
C THR A 281 9.25 20.06 -49.70
N HIS A 282 8.48 20.36 -50.75
CA HIS A 282 7.01 20.35 -50.68
C HIS A 282 6.38 19.68 -51.92
N PRO A 283 5.49 18.68 -51.74
CA PRO A 283 4.73 18.10 -52.84
C PRO A 283 3.62 19.06 -53.30
N TYR A 284 3.88 19.80 -54.38
CA TYR A 284 2.86 20.60 -55.05
C TYR A 284 1.78 19.70 -55.69
N SER A 285 0.62 19.62 -55.04
CA SER A 285 -0.52 18.82 -55.51
C SER A 285 -1.11 19.39 -56.81
N SER A 286 -0.64 18.83 -57.94
CA SER A 286 -1.13 19.17 -59.28
C SER A 286 -1.88 17.97 -59.87
N MET A 287 -3.20 18.08 -59.91
CA MET A 287 -4.12 16.99 -60.27
C MET A 287 -3.99 16.62 -61.76
N GLY A 288 -3.42 15.45 -62.09
CA GLY A 288 -3.39 14.99 -63.49
C GLY A 288 -2.37 13.93 -63.96
N LYS A 289 -1.71 13.16 -63.08
CA LYS A 289 -0.82 12.04 -63.48
C LYS A 289 -1.00 10.80 -62.59
N GLU A 290 -0.55 9.65 -63.10
CA GLU A 290 -0.67 8.33 -62.48
C GLU A 290 0.16 8.20 -61.17
N PRO A 291 -0.26 7.36 -60.21
CA PRO A 291 0.49 7.13 -58.98
C PRO A 291 1.82 6.40 -59.22
N TYR A 292 2.88 6.88 -58.57
CA TYR A 292 4.14 6.16 -58.46
C TYR A 292 3.99 4.98 -57.48
N MET A 293 4.02 3.75 -57.98
CA MET A 293 3.97 2.56 -57.14
C MET A 293 5.31 2.34 -56.41
N VAL A 294 5.25 2.19 -55.09
CA VAL A 294 6.42 1.83 -54.26
C VAL A 294 6.84 0.39 -54.58
N GLY A 295 8.00 0.24 -55.20
CA GLY A 295 8.55 -1.07 -55.59
C GLY A 295 9.24 -1.79 -54.44
N HIS A 296 9.99 -1.07 -53.61
CA HIS A 296 10.63 -1.54 -52.37
C HIS A 296 11.22 -0.36 -51.58
N CYS A 297 11.88 -0.61 -50.45
CA CYS A 297 12.65 0.42 -49.75
C CYS A 297 14.08 -0.02 -49.37
N ARG A 298 14.90 0.96 -49.01
CA ARG A 298 16.24 0.82 -48.44
C ARG A 298 16.23 1.46 -47.06
N SER A 299 16.70 0.72 -46.06
CA SER A 299 16.61 1.12 -44.66
C SER A 299 17.98 1.07 -43.99
N GLN A 300 18.43 2.21 -43.45
CA GLN A 300 19.66 2.30 -42.68
C GLN A 300 19.50 1.52 -41.37
N LYS A 301 20.52 0.74 -41.00
CA LYS A 301 20.62 0.15 -39.66
C LYS A 301 21.50 1.05 -38.82
N ILE A 302 21.00 1.42 -37.65
CA ILE A 302 21.76 2.11 -36.61
C ILE A 302 21.67 1.29 -35.33
N ASP A 303 22.52 1.54 -34.35
CA ASP A 303 22.37 0.91 -33.03
C ASP A 303 21.19 1.52 -32.25
N GLU A 304 20.51 0.67 -31.47
CA GLU A 304 19.49 1.13 -30.52
C GLU A 304 20.13 1.99 -29.43
N LYS A 305 19.93 3.32 -29.43
CA LYS A 305 20.50 4.26 -28.43
C LYS A 305 19.68 4.41 -27.13
N CYS A 306 18.74 3.50 -26.81
CA CYS A 306 17.84 3.68 -25.66
C CYS A 306 18.59 3.79 -24.31
N GLN A 307 18.30 4.85 -23.55
CA GLN A 307 19.01 5.18 -22.32
C GLN A 307 18.20 4.90 -21.06
N LEU A 308 18.92 4.65 -19.97
CA LEU A 308 18.41 4.53 -18.60
C LEU A 308 19.04 5.66 -17.78
N VAL A 309 18.26 6.66 -17.40
CA VAL A 309 18.80 7.85 -16.70
C VAL A 309 18.38 7.85 -15.23
N PHE A 310 19.33 8.15 -14.34
CA PHE A 310 19.07 8.33 -12.91
C PHE A 310 19.26 9.80 -12.50
N ASN A 311 18.62 10.20 -11.40
CA ASN A 311 18.70 11.57 -10.87
C ASN A 311 19.43 11.56 -9.50
N LEU A 312 20.63 12.15 -9.47
CA LEU A 312 21.49 12.16 -8.28
C LEU A 312 20.87 12.94 -7.10
N PRO A 313 20.30 14.15 -7.27
CA PRO A 313 19.58 14.85 -6.22
C PRO A 313 18.50 14.02 -5.49
N ILE A 314 17.68 13.23 -6.20
CA ILE A 314 16.69 12.36 -5.53
C ILE A 314 17.36 11.18 -4.82
N CYS A 315 18.40 10.58 -5.39
CA CYS A 315 19.14 9.50 -4.70
C CYS A 315 19.73 10.00 -3.38
N LEU A 316 20.33 11.20 -3.38
CA LEU A 316 20.84 11.86 -2.17
C LEU A 316 19.72 12.20 -1.17
N ALA A 317 18.58 12.71 -1.63
CA ALA A 317 17.42 12.98 -0.78
C ALA A 317 16.88 11.71 -0.10
N VAL A 318 16.84 10.58 -0.81
CA VAL A 318 16.42 9.29 -0.24
C VAL A 318 17.47 8.73 0.72
N ILE A 319 18.76 8.85 0.44
CA ILE A 319 19.83 8.50 1.40
C ILE A 319 19.70 9.35 2.67
N PHE A 320 19.48 10.66 2.55
CA PHE A 320 19.26 11.55 3.70
C PHE A 320 18.01 11.17 4.52
N CYS A 321 16.88 10.88 3.85
CA CYS A 321 15.66 10.41 4.53
C CYS A 321 15.89 9.09 5.26
N ASN A 322 16.63 8.15 4.65
CA ASN A 322 16.97 6.88 5.29
C ASN A 322 17.91 7.07 6.49
N ALA A 323 18.90 7.97 6.40
CA ALA A 323 19.79 8.31 7.51
C ALA A 323 19.01 8.96 8.67
N ALA A 324 18.09 9.89 8.38
CA ALA A 324 17.21 10.49 9.36
C ALA A 324 16.30 9.45 10.04
N LYS A 325 15.76 8.47 9.27
CA LYS A 325 15.02 7.34 9.84
C LYS A 325 15.87 6.50 10.78
N VAL A 326 17.05 6.05 10.34
CA VAL A 326 17.96 5.23 11.14
C VAL A 326 18.34 5.95 12.44
N PHE A 327 18.67 7.24 12.37
CA PHE A 327 18.94 8.08 13.54
C PHE A 327 17.73 8.17 14.48
N CYS A 328 16.52 8.43 13.97
CA CYS A 328 15.30 8.44 14.78
C CYS A 328 14.97 7.08 15.40
N MET A 329 15.29 5.95 14.74
CA MET A 329 15.12 4.61 15.32
C MET A 329 16.12 4.35 16.45
N PHE A 330 17.39 4.76 16.31
CA PHE A 330 18.35 4.70 17.42
C PHE A 330 17.96 5.62 18.59
N LEU A 331 17.51 6.85 18.33
CA LEU A 331 16.97 7.71 19.40
C LEU A 331 15.71 7.12 20.05
N THR A 332 14.89 6.37 19.32
CA THR A 332 13.75 5.64 19.88
C THR A 332 14.23 4.50 20.79
N ALA A 333 15.32 3.80 20.45
CA ALA A 333 15.94 2.78 21.31
C ALA A 333 16.54 3.36 22.63
N HIS A 334 16.76 4.67 22.71
CA HIS A 334 17.22 5.38 23.91
C HIS A 334 16.09 5.95 24.79
N ASP A 335 14.81 5.67 24.52
CA ASP A 335 13.70 6.08 25.38
C ASP A 335 13.75 5.35 26.75
N GLU A 336 13.73 6.11 27.84
CA GLU A 336 13.89 5.58 29.20
C GLU A 336 12.66 4.81 29.72
N ARG A 337 11.52 4.86 29.00
CA ARG A 337 10.27 4.21 29.41
C ARG A 337 10.41 2.69 29.58
N ARG A 338 10.18 2.26 30.82
CA ARG A 338 9.92 0.87 31.21
C ARG A 338 8.44 0.54 30.93
N GLU A 339 8.15 -0.71 30.58
CA GLU A 339 6.78 -1.26 30.45
C GLU A 339 5.82 -0.38 29.61
N ILE A 340 6.09 -0.33 28.29
CA ILE A 340 5.15 0.21 27.30
C ILE A 340 4.12 -0.86 26.90
N LEU A 341 2.87 -0.43 26.67
CA LEU A 341 1.73 -1.30 26.36
C LEU A 341 1.49 -1.32 24.84
N LEU A 342 2.07 -2.31 24.15
CA LEU A 342 1.99 -2.49 22.70
C LEU A 342 0.80 -3.36 22.26
N THR A 343 0.21 -4.11 23.18
CA THR A 343 -0.96 -4.97 22.98
C THR A 343 -1.98 -4.76 24.10
N VAL A 344 -3.25 -5.15 23.86
CA VAL A 344 -4.27 -5.17 24.93
C VAL A 344 -3.94 -6.21 26.00
N GLY A 345 -3.25 -7.31 25.67
CA GLY A 345 -2.81 -8.26 26.68
C GLY A 345 -1.72 -7.70 27.60
N ASP A 346 -0.82 -6.83 27.11
CA ASP A 346 0.12 -6.10 27.99
C ASP A 346 -0.65 -5.25 29.01
N ALA A 347 -1.72 -4.59 28.56
CA ALA A 347 -2.58 -3.78 29.42
C ALA A 347 -3.38 -4.61 30.42
N VAL A 348 -4.07 -5.69 29.99
CA VAL A 348 -4.78 -6.60 30.91
C VAL A 348 -3.81 -7.22 31.91
N SER A 349 -2.61 -7.62 31.49
CA SER A 349 -1.58 -8.14 32.40
C SER A 349 -1.10 -7.10 33.41
N SER A 350 -1.05 -5.82 33.04
CA SER A 350 -0.68 -4.73 33.96
C SER A 350 -1.81 -4.33 34.90
N PHE A 351 -3.05 -4.26 34.42
CA PHE A 351 -4.21 -3.91 35.24
C PHE A 351 -4.61 -5.05 36.19
N MET A 352 -4.42 -6.32 35.83
CA MET A 352 -4.63 -7.43 36.77
C MET A 352 -3.58 -7.49 37.89
N ASP A 353 -2.31 -7.13 37.60
CA ASP A 353 -1.21 -7.06 38.56
C ASP A 353 -1.33 -5.83 39.49
N LYS A 354 -1.75 -4.69 38.93
CA LYS A 354 -2.09 -3.46 39.66
C LYS A 354 -3.41 -2.88 39.11
N PRO A 355 -4.56 -3.17 39.74
CA PRO A 355 -5.83 -2.53 39.37
C PRO A 355 -5.78 -1.00 39.50
N ASP A 356 -6.67 -0.32 38.79
CA ASP A 356 -6.79 1.14 38.80
C ASP A 356 -8.13 1.56 39.42
N THR A 357 -8.04 2.24 40.56
CA THR A 357 -9.19 2.73 41.35
C THR A 357 -10.08 3.73 40.61
N MET A 358 -9.59 4.37 39.54
CA MET A 358 -10.42 5.31 38.75
C MET A 358 -11.43 4.59 37.84
N THR A 359 -11.28 3.27 37.66
CA THR A 359 -12.15 2.44 36.80
C THR A 359 -12.86 1.32 37.56
N GLU A 360 -12.77 1.32 38.89
CA GLU A 360 -13.49 0.41 39.79
C GLU A 360 -15.01 0.63 39.71
N GLY A 361 -15.81 -0.41 39.98
CA GLY A 361 -17.28 -0.34 39.91
C GLY A 361 -17.86 0.00 38.53
N ASN A 362 -17.11 -0.27 37.45
CA ASN A 362 -17.49 0.01 36.07
C ASN A 362 -17.23 -1.16 35.09
N CYS A 363 -17.30 -2.42 35.54
CA CYS A 363 -16.92 -3.61 34.76
C CYS A 363 -17.68 -3.82 33.43
N LEU A 364 -18.81 -3.11 33.23
CA LEU A 364 -19.56 -3.06 31.98
C LEU A 364 -19.27 -1.84 31.09
N LEU A 365 -18.13 -1.17 31.26
CA LEU A 365 -17.73 0.01 30.48
C LEU A 365 -17.17 -0.35 29.09
N SER A 366 -17.73 0.26 28.03
CA SER A 366 -17.25 0.11 26.65
C SER A 366 -16.58 1.37 26.11
N LYS A 367 -15.80 1.25 25.03
CA LYS A 367 -15.24 2.42 24.32
C LYS A 367 -16.34 3.36 23.79
N PHE A 368 -17.54 2.84 23.50
CA PHE A 368 -18.67 3.62 23.01
C PHE A 368 -19.26 4.54 24.10
N ASP A 369 -19.48 4.01 25.31
CA ASP A 369 -19.95 4.81 26.46
C ASP A 369 -19.04 6.01 26.73
N ILE A 370 -17.74 5.72 26.79
CA ILE A 370 -16.66 6.68 27.02
C ILE A 370 -16.65 7.77 25.94
N THR A 371 -16.75 7.35 24.67
CA THR A 371 -16.77 8.30 23.54
C THR A 371 -18.01 9.21 23.59
N LYS A 372 -19.17 8.66 23.97
CA LYS A 372 -20.42 9.43 24.11
C LYS A 372 -20.33 10.45 25.26
N SER A 373 -19.86 10.04 26.44
CA SER A 373 -19.69 10.92 27.62
C SER A 373 -18.77 12.11 27.32
N SER A 374 -17.66 11.88 26.60
CA SER A 374 -16.75 12.95 26.18
C SER A 374 -17.35 13.90 25.14
N GLN A 375 -18.24 13.43 24.26
CA GLN A 375 -18.94 14.29 23.31
C GLN A 375 -20.05 15.13 23.97
N SER A 376 -20.66 14.65 25.05
CA SER A 376 -21.68 15.37 25.81
C SER A 376 -21.12 16.16 27.01
N SER A 377 -19.79 16.29 27.12
CA SER A 377 -19.07 16.95 28.23
C SER A 377 -19.56 16.51 29.63
N THR A 378 -20.01 15.26 29.76
CA THR A 378 -20.67 14.77 30.98
C THR A 378 -19.72 13.87 31.75
N THR A 379 -19.45 14.21 33.02
CA THR A 379 -18.64 13.42 33.95
C THR A 379 -19.02 11.95 33.87
N LEU A 380 -18.03 11.07 33.68
CA LEU A 380 -18.24 9.63 33.67
C LEU A 380 -18.54 9.15 35.10
N GLN A 381 -19.81 9.19 35.49
CA GLN A 381 -20.31 8.73 36.79
C GLN A 381 -20.26 7.19 36.86
N PRO A 382 -19.74 6.59 37.95
CA PRO A 382 -19.93 5.17 38.24
C PRO A 382 -21.43 4.85 38.30
N GLY A 383 -21.89 3.95 37.42
CA GLY A 383 -23.32 3.75 37.18
C GLY A 383 -23.66 2.28 37.00
N LYS A 384 -24.52 1.76 37.88
CA LYS A 384 -24.96 0.36 37.90
C LYS A 384 -25.61 -0.02 36.57
N LYS A 385 -24.92 -0.80 35.74
CA LYS A 385 -25.42 -1.24 34.42
C LYS A 385 -26.02 -2.63 34.53
N ARG A 386 -27.16 -2.85 33.87
CA ARG A 386 -27.72 -4.20 33.68
C ARG A 386 -27.13 -4.81 32.41
N TRP A 387 -26.61 -6.03 32.50
CA TRP A 387 -26.16 -6.73 31.30
C TRP A 387 -27.35 -7.10 30.41
N MET A 388 -27.25 -6.77 29.12
CA MET A 388 -28.30 -7.00 28.12
C MET A 388 -27.74 -7.74 26.91
N LYS A 389 -28.47 -8.74 26.42
CA LYS A 389 -28.01 -9.66 25.39
C LYS A 389 -28.22 -9.11 23.96
N SER A 390 -27.68 -7.91 23.69
CA SER A 390 -27.68 -7.33 22.33
C SER A 390 -26.53 -7.90 21.51
N SER A 391 -26.84 -8.52 20.37
CA SER A 391 -25.83 -9.14 19.50
C SER A 391 -25.02 -8.08 18.76
N VAL A 392 -23.79 -7.83 19.20
CA VAL A 392 -22.91 -6.82 18.57
C VAL A 392 -22.34 -7.36 17.27
N CYS A 393 -23.10 -7.23 16.18
CA CYS A 393 -22.53 -7.20 14.85
C CYS A 393 -21.63 -5.94 14.72
N SER A 394 -20.47 -6.09 14.07
CA SER A 394 -19.39 -5.10 14.17
C SER A 394 -19.83 -3.70 13.69
N PRO A 395 -19.92 -2.68 14.58
CA PRO A 395 -20.50 -1.39 14.23
C PRO A 395 -19.63 -0.56 13.25
N HIS A 396 -18.41 -1.02 12.95
CA HIS A 396 -17.52 -0.42 11.95
C HIS A 396 -18.05 -0.42 10.50
N LEU A 397 -19.17 -1.12 10.23
CA LEU A 397 -19.90 -1.07 8.97
C LEU A 397 -21.16 -0.19 9.02
N SER A 398 -21.77 0.00 10.20
CA SER A 398 -23.01 0.77 10.37
C SER A 398 -22.77 2.24 10.71
N ASP A 399 -21.71 2.54 11.49
CA ASP A 399 -21.16 3.89 11.55
C ASP A 399 -20.26 4.07 10.31
N GLY A 400 -20.66 4.97 9.41
CA GLY A 400 -20.16 5.07 8.04
C GLY A 400 -18.73 5.58 7.94
N SER A 401 -17.76 4.77 8.38
CA SER A 401 -16.39 5.19 8.63
C SER A 401 -15.80 5.95 7.44
N PRO A 402 -15.27 7.16 7.64
CA PRO A 402 -14.91 8.04 6.54
C PRO A 402 -13.81 7.48 5.62
N ASN A 403 -13.11 6.44 6.06
CA ASN A 403 -12.07 5.78 5.27
C ASN A 403 -12.64 4.84 4.19
N PHE A 404 -13.84 4.27 4.37
CA PHE A 404 -14.44 3.40 3.34
C PHE A 404 -14.98 4.22 2.16
N TYR A 405 -15.68 5.34 2.40
CA TYR A 405 -16.10 6.21 1.30
C TYR A 405 -14.88 6.76 0.55
N ARG A 406 -13.75 7.05 1.22
CA ARG A 406 -12.50 7.48 0.57
C ARG A 406 -11.93 6.40 -0.35
N CYS A 407 -11.95 5.13 0.05
CA CYS A 407 -11.50 4.04 -0.80
C CYS A 407 -12.38 3.87 -2.04
N PHE A 408 -13.70 3.90 -1.89
CA PHE A 408 -14.64 3.83 -3.02
C PHE A 408 -14.56 5.07 -3.92
N LEU A 409 -14.38 6.26 -3.35
CA LEU A 409 -14.20 7.51 -4.10
C LEU A 409 -12.90 7.47 -4.92
N LEU A 410 -11.79 7.01 -4.35
CA LEU A 410 -10.52 6.85 -5.08
C LEU A 410 -10.63 5.82 -6.21
N LEU A 411 -11.30 4.69 -5.99
CA LEU A 411 -11.57 3.70 -7.04
C LEU A 411 -12.50 4.27 -8.12
N GLY A 412 -13.52 5.04 -7.74
CA GLY A 412 -14.43 5.72 -8.67
C GLY A 412 -13.74 6.78 -9.52
N ILE A 413 -12.89 7.61 -8.93
CA ILE A 413 -12.06 8.60 -9.64
C ILE A 413 -11.09 7.87 -10.59
N SER A 414 -10.43 6.80 -10.14
CA SER A 414 -9.54 5.99 -10.99
C SER A 414 -10.29 5.37 -12.17
N GLY A 415 -11.51 4.87 -11.96
CA GLY A 415 -12.36 4.33 -13.02
C GLY A 415 -12.86 5.38 -14.00
N PHE A 416 -13.21 6.58 -13.52
CA PHE A 416 -13.57 7.71 -14.38
C PHE A 416 -12.40 8.17 -15.24
N LEU A 417 -11.21 8.35 -14.64
CA LEU A 417 -9.99 8.71 -15.38
C LEU A 417 -9.58 7.62 -16.39
N LEU A 418 -9.70 6.33 -16.02
CA LEU A 418 -9.51 5.22 -16.95
C LEU A 418 -10.50 5.31 -18.12
N GLY A 419 -11.79 5.58 -17.85
CA GLY A 419 -12.81 5.78 -18.87
C GLY A 419 -12.49 6.92 -19.84
N LEU A 420 -11.97 8.05 -19.34
CA LEU A 420 -11.49 9.15 -20.18
C LEU A 420 -10.30 8.71 -21.05
N THR A 421 -9.30 8.02 -20.50
CA THR A 421 -8.15 7.55 -21.28
C THR A 421 -8.54 6.53 -22.37
N ILE A 422 -9.44 5.59 -22.08
CA ILE A 422 -9.97 4.63 -23.07
C ILE A 422 -10.79 5.36 -24.15
N SER A 423 -11.52 6.43 -23.79
CA SER A 423 -12.25 7.25 -24.75
C SER A 423 -11.32 8.05 -25.66
N SER A 424 -10.23 8.61 -25.11
CA SER A 424 -9.18 9.27 -25.89
C SER A 424 -8.47 8.31 -26.85
N LEU A 425 -8.23 7.07 -26.40
CA LEU A 425 -7.64 6.01 -27.21
C LEU A 425 -8.59 5.61 -28.36
N ALA A 426 -9.88 5.43 -28.09
CA ALA A 426 -10.88 5.18 -29.14
C ALA A 426 -10.98 6.33 -30.17
N ALA A 427 -10.83 7.58 -29.72
CA ALA A 427 -10.80 8.75 -30.61
C ALA A 427 -9.56 8.77 -31.53
N ALA A 428 -8.43 8.19 -31.10
CA ALA A 428 -7.24 7.95 -31.92
C ALA A 428 -7.37 6.73 -32.87
N ALA A 429 -8.60 6.25 -33.12
CA ALA A 429 -8.94 5.06 -33.93
C ALA A 429 -8.34 3.72 -33.43
N GLU A 430 -7.79 3.69 -32.22
CA GLU A 430 -7.22 2.48 -31.62
C GLU A 430 -8.30 1.49 -31.16
N LYS A 431 -7.96 0.21 -31.22
CA LYS A 431 -8.87 -0.86 -30.77
C LYS A 431 -8.88 -0.91 -29.25
N THR A 432 -10.03 -0.67 -28.62
CA THR A 432 -10.18 -0.66 -27.15
C THR A 432 -10.50 -2.03 -26.54
N SER A 433 -10.36 -3.13 -27.30
CA SER A 433 -10.56 -4.48 -26.78
C SER A 433 -9.49 -4.84 -25.73
N ILE A 434 -9.80 -5.72 -24.77
CA ILE A 434 -8.85 -6.12 -23.71
C ILE A 434 -7.54 -6.68 -24.31
N SER A 435 -7.64 -7.47 -25.39
CA SER A 435 -6.48 -8.00 -26.12
C SER A 435 -5.64 -6.90 -26.76
N SER A 436 -6.27 -5.82 -27.23
CA SER A 436 -5.58 -4.66 -27.79
C SER A 436 -4.92 -3.80 -26.71
N LEU A 437 -5.60 -3.57 -25.58
CA LEU A 437 -5.02 -2.89 -24.41
C LEU A 437 -3.84 -3.68 -23.80
N TRP A 438 -3.85 -5.01 -23.92
CA TRP A 438 -2.71 -5.87 -23.58
C TRP A 438 -1.56 -5.70 -24.57
N ASN A 439 -1.84 -5.54 -25.87
CA ASN A 439 -0.81 -5.37 -26.90
C ASN A 439 -0.08 -4.00 -26.84
N LEU A 440 -0.74 -2.92 -26.39
CA LEU A 440 -0.07 -1.66 -26.00
C LEU A 440 1.01 -1.90 -24.91
N GLY A 441 0.82 -2.94 -24.12
CA GLY A 441 1.82 -3.49 -23.21
C GLY A 441 1.87 -2.85 -21.82
N PHE A 442 2.59 -3.54 -20.95
CA PHE A 442 2.67 -3.23 -19.53
C PHE A 442 3.80 -2.24 -19.23
N GLY A 443 3.47 -0.99 -18.88
CA GLY A 443 4.47 0.06 -18.61
C GLY A 443 5.35 0.43 -19.82
N THR A 444 4.82 0.30 -21.03
CA THR A 444 5.46 0.66 -22.30
C THR A 444 4.98 2.04 -22.77
N PRO A 445 5.88 2.96 -23.16
CA PRO A 445 5.46 4.15 -23.89
C PRO A 445 4.85 3.74 -25.23
N SER A 446 3.76 4.40 -25.62
CA SER A 446 3.13 4.30 -26.94
C SER A 446 2.64 5.70 -27.32
N ALA A 447 2.75 6.07 -28.59
CA ALA A 447 2.42 7.41 -29.10
C ALA A 447 0.97 7.81 -28.78
N ASN A 448 0.05 6.84 -28.86
CA ASN A 448 -1.39 7.03 -28.55
C ASN A 448 -1.69 6.98 -27.03
N ALA A 449 -0.70 6.63 -26.20
CA ALA A 449 -0.81 6.48 -24.74
C ALA A 449 0.07 7.47 -23.95
N LEU A 450 0.35 8.65 -24.52
CA LEU A 450 1.05 9.75 -23.86
C LEU A 450 0.07 10.89 -23.50
N MET A 451 0.13 11.35 -22.25
CA MET A 451 -0.37 12.68 -21.87
C MET A 451 0.76 13.69 -22.10
N LYS A 452 0.66 14.50 -23.16
CA LYS A 452 1.54 15.67 -23.36
C LYS A 452 1.28 16.67 -22.23
N LEU A 453 2.32 17.07 -21.50
CA LEU A 453 2.19 17.97 -20.33
C LEU A 453 2.60 19.41 -20.64
N TRP A 454 3.44 19.59 -21.65
CA TRP A 454 3.77 20.87 -22.27
C TRP A 454 4.05 20.64 -23.75
N GLU A 455 4.07 21.73 -24.51
CA GLU A 455 4.41 21.77 -25.93
C GLU A 455 5.63 22.68 -26.13
N TYR A 456 6.40 22.44 -27.19
CA TYR A 456 7.74 22.94 -27.52
C TYR A 456 8.25 24.23 -26.83
N GLY A 457 9.49 24.16 -26.34
CA GLY A 457 10.29 25.34 -25.95
C GLY A 457 9.99 25.95 -24.58
N GLY A 458 9.08 25.39 -23.79
CA GLY A 458 8.86 25.84 -22.41
C GLY A 458 9.87 25.23 -21.42
N ASP A 459 10.26 26.01 -20.39
CA ASP A 459 10.99 25.55 -19.20
C ASP A 459 10.12 24.64 -18.28
N GLY A 460 9.42 23.68 -18.88
CA GLY A 460 8.55 22.72 -18.23
C GLY A 460 9.34 21.69 -17.43
N SER A 461 9.84 22.12 -16.26
CA SER A 461 10.78 21.37 -15.43
C SER A 461 10.45 19.87 -15.34
N ASN A 462 11.43 19.01 -15.67
CA ASN A 462 11.26 17.54 -15.65
C ASN A 462 10.67 17.01 -14.34
N LEU A 463 10.93 17.73 -13.23
CA LEU A 463 10.35 17.50 -11.91
C LEU A 463 8.81 17.45 -11.91
N SER A 464 8.12 18.32 -12.67
CA SER A 464 6.64 18.39 -12.65
C SER A 464 6.00 17.12 -13.21
N ALA A 465 6.51 16.62 -14.34
CA ALA A 465 6.06 15.39 -14.98
C ALA A 465 6.34 14.15 -14.11
N VAL A 466 7.50 14.08 -13.44
CA VAL A 466 7.80 12.97 -12.52
C VAL A 466 6.96 13.04 -11.24
N LEU A 467 6.71 14.24 -10.70
CA LEU A 467 5.80 14.43 -9.57
C LEU A 467 4.37 14.00 -9.92
N LEU A 468 3.88 14.30 -11.13
CA LEU A 468 2.58 13.82 -11.59
C LEU A 468 2.53 12.29 -11.69
N ALA A 469 3.52 11.67 -12.35
CA ALA A 469 3.58 10.21 -12.50
C ALA A 469 3.62 9.47 -11.15
N ASN A 470 4.26 10.05 -10.13
CA ASN A 470 4.37 9.45 -8.79
C ASN A 470 3.30 9.93 -7.78
N CYS A 471 2.52 10.97 -8.08
CA CYS A 471 1.44 11.45 -7.21
C CYS A 471 0.50 10.33 -6.72
N PRO A 472 0.06 9.35 -7.54
CA PRO A 472 -0.77 8.23 -7.09
C PRO A 472 -0.12 7.29 -6.06
N GLN A 473 1.21 7.31 -5.90
CA GLN A 473 1.91 6.53 -4.88
C GLN A 473 1.64 7.05 -3.46
N ILE A 474 1.34 8.35 -3.31
CA ILE A 474 1.08 9.00 -2.02
C ILE A 474 -0.21 8.47 -1.36
N PRO A 475 -1.41 8.49 -1.99
CA PRO A 475 -2.62 7.96 -1.38
C PRO A 475 -2.54 6.45 -1.09
N VAL A 476 -1.75 5.66 -1.85
CA VAL A 476 -1.53 4.24 -1.53
C VAL A 476 -0.57 4.06 -0.35
N SER A 477 0.45 4.92 -0.21
CA SER A 477 1.31 4.97 0.98
C SER A 477 0.48 5.29 2.24
N VAL A 478 -0.51 6.17 2.13
CA VAL A 478 -1.47 6.48 3.20
C VAL A 478 -2.44 5.32 3.44
N ALA A 479 -2.91 4.65 2.39
CA ALA A 479 -3.80 3.50 2.49
C ALA A 479 -3.19 2.37 3.33
N TYR A 480 -1.89 2.11 3.21
CA TYR A 480 -1.18 1.13 4.06
C TYR A 480 -1.43 1.36 5.56
N PHE A 481 -1.30 2.60 6.04
CA PHE A 481 -1.54 2.93 7.45
C PHE A 481 -3.00 2.76 7.84
N LEU A 482 -3.94 3.14 6.97
CA LEU A 482 -5.37 2.97 7.20
C LEU A 482 -5.77 1.49 7.28
N TYR A 483 -5.31 0.67 6.34
CA TYR A 483 -5.53 -0.78 6.32
C TYR A 483 -4.93 -1.45 7.56
N ASN A 484 -3.69 -1.11 7.91
CA ASN A 484 -3.01 -1.65 9.10
C ASN A 484 -3.79 -1.31 10.38
N ASN A 485 -4.27 -0.07 10.53
CA ASN A 485 -5.07 0.36 11.68
C ASN A 485 -6.43 -0.35 11.75
N ILE A 486 -7.16 -0.44 10.62
CA ILE A 486 -8.46 -1.12 10.54
C ILE A 486 -8.32 -2.62 10.88
N LEU A 487 -7.37 -3.32 10.24
CA LEU A 487 -7.12 -4.75 10.49
C LEU A 487 -6.67 -5.01 11.94
N THR A 488 -5.78 -4.17 12.48
CA THR A 488 -5.35 -4.28 13.88
C THR A 488 -6.53 -4.12 14.82
N THR A 489 -7.37 -3.09 14.61
CA THR A 489 -8.56 -2.81 15.43
C THR A 489 -9.57 -3.96 15.39
N MET A 490 -9.88 -4.49 14.20
CA MET A 490 -10.80 -5.62 14.02
C MET A 490 -10.32 -6.90 14.69
N LEU A 491 -9.02 -7.23 14.53
CA LEU A 491 -8.45 -8.46 15.10
C LEU A 491 -8.28 -8.38 16.62
N LEU A 492 -7.96 -7.19 17.13
CA LEU A 492 -7.92 -6.88 18.56
C LEU A 492 -9.32 -7.00 19.20
N ALA A 493 -10.38 -6.51 18.54
CA ALA A 493 -11.75 -6.68 19.00
C ALA A 493 -12.20 -8.16 18.98
N ALA A 494 -11.86 -8.91 17.92
CA ALA A 494 -12.15 -10.34 17.82
C ALA A 494 -11.37 -11.19 18.84
N GLU A 495 -10.16 -10.76 19.20
CA GLU A 495 -9.39 -11.35 20.29
C GLU A 495 -10.03 -11.07 21.66
N TYR A 496 -10.52 -9.84 21.88
CA TYR A 496 -11.20 -9.42 23.11
C TYR A 496 -12.51 -10.20 23.35
N ASP A 497 -13.40 -10.28 22.35
CA ASP A 497 -14.57 -11.19 22.33
C ASP A 497 -14.17 -12.64 22.66
N GLY A 498 -12.99 -13.03 22.16
CA GLY A 498 -12.41 -14.34 22.38
C GLY A 498 -12.14 -14.72 23.84
N TYR A 499 -11.98 -13.78 24.78
CA TYR A 499 -11.76 -14.08 26.21
C TYR A 499 -13.06 -14.24 27.02
N ALA A 500 -14.21 -13.80 26.50
CA ALA A 500 -15.51 -14.08 27.12
C ALA A 500 -16.02 -15.48 26.75
N GLN A 501 -15.69 -15.98 25.55
CA GLN A 501 -16.09 -17.31 25.07
C GLN A 501 -15.49 -18.45 25.91
N GLN A 502 -14.18 -18.41 26.17
CA GLN A 502 -13.41 -19.50 26.77
C GLN A 502 -12.16 -18.97 27.49
N ARG A 503 -11.59 -19.76 28.40
CA ARG A 503 -10.28 -19.44 28.99
C ARG A 503 -9.20 -19.39 27.91
N LYS A 504 -8.35 -18.35 27.95
CA LYS A 504 -7.18 -18.16 27.08
C LYS A 504 -6.05 -17.51 27.88
N SER A 505 -4.83 -17.99 27.68
CA SER A 505 -3.60 -17.30 28.09
C SER A 505 -3.47 -15.99 27.32
N LEU A 506 -3.10 -14.89 28.00
CA LEU A 506 -2.93 -13.57 27.38
C LEU A 506 -1.93 -13.58 26.21
N ARG A 507 -2.26 -12.83 25.15
CA ARG A 507 -1.31 -12.41 24.11
C ARG A 507 -0.62 -11.11 24.52
N VAL A 508 0.62 -11.24 24.98
CA VAL A 508 1.48 -10.12 25.39
C VAL A 508 2.65 -9.98 24.42
N SER A 509 3.32 -8.83 24.48
CA SER A 509 4.59 -8.61 23.78
C SER A 509 5.69 -9.51 24.35
N TRP A 510 5.76 -9.63 25.68
CA TRP A 510 6.85 -10.27 26.44
C TRP A 510 6.30 -11.34 27.40
N PRO A 511 6.17 -12.62 26.96
CA PRO A 511 5.46 -13.64 27.72
C PRO A 511 6.23 -14.16 28.92
N LYS A 512 5.50 -14.38 30.01
CA LYS A 512 5.95 -15.08 31.20
C LYS A 512 4.98 -16.22 31.53
N GLY A 513 5.48 -17.34 32.06
CA GLY A 513 4.66 -18.51 32.37
C GLY A 513 3.94 -19.07 31.14
N HIS A 514 2.60 -19.18 31.19
CA HIS A 514 1.78 -19.72 30.10
C HIS A 514 1.30 -18.65 29.10
N GLN A 515 1.71 -17.39 29.26
CA GLN A 515 1.37 -16.32 28.31
C GLN A 515 1.96 -16.60 26.91
N ARG A 516 1.32 -16.03 25.88
CA ARG A 516 1.76 -16.19 24.48
C ARG A 516 2.38 -14.89 24.00
N SER A 517 3.67 -14.92 23.65
CA SER A 517 4.09 -14.07 22.53
C SER A 517 3.40 -14.63 21.29
N THR A 518 3.06 -13.76 20.35
CA THR A 518 2.81 -14.24 18.98
C THR A 518 3.81 -13.56 18.05
N TYR A 519 3.85 -12.23 18.02
CA TYR A 519 4.79 -11.47 17.18
C TYR A 519 5.21 -10.16 17.86
N TYR A 520 6.35 -9.61 17.46
CA TYR A 520 6.83 -8.28 17.90
C TYR A 520 5.88 -7.14 17.48
N LEU A 521 5.02 -7.38 16.48
CA LEU A 521 4.03 -6.46 15.94
C LEU A 521 2.62 -6.82 16.42
N THR A 522 1.78 -5.82 16.71
CA THR A 522 0.41 -6.03 17.19
C THR A 522 -0.50 -6.71 16.16
N LEU A 523 -0.24 -6.49 14.86
CA LEU A 523 -0.90 -7.19 13.74
C LEU A 523 -0.21 -8.55 13.48
N PRO A 524 -0.93 -9.69 13.53
CA PRO A 524 -0.33 -11.01 13.28
C PRO A 524 0.23 -11.17 11.86
N TYR A 525 1.35 -11.90 11.70
CA TYR A 525 2.01 -12.07 10.39
C TYR A 525 1.12 -12.67 9.30
N GLN A 526 0.16 -13.53 9.64
CA GLN A 526 -0.83 -14.08 8.70
C GLN A 526 -1.70 -13.02 8.00
N TYR A 527 -1.78 -11.80 8.57
CA TYR A 527 -2.41 -10.62 7.95
C TYR A 527 -1.37 -9.60 7.51
N SER A 528 -0.33 -9.34 8.33
CA SER A 528 0.69 -8.34 8.02
C SER A 528 1.52 -8.67 6.77
N PHE A 529 1.85 -9.93 6.52
CA PHE A 529 2.65 -10.31 5.36
C PHE A 529 1.85 -10.22 4.04
N PRO A 530 0.63 -10.80 3.92
CA PRO A 530 -0.22 -10.56 2.76
C PRO A 530 -0.54 -9.07 2.53
N LEU A 531 -0.76 -8.30 3.60
CA LEU A 531 -0.98 -6.85 3.52
C LEU A 531 0.21 -6.11 2.90
N MET A 532 1.43 -6.43 3.33
CA MET A 532 2.66 -5.85 2.77
C MET A 532 2.85 -6.27 1.30
N VAL A 533 2.72 -7.55 0.98
CA VAL A 533 2.85 -8.06 -0.40
C VAL A 533 1.84 -7.38 -1.33
N ALA A 534 0.57 -7.26 -0.92
CA ALA A 534 -0.46 -6.59 -1.69
C ALA A 534 -0.16 -5.10 -1.91
N HIS A 535 0.38 -4.39 -0.91
CA HIS A 535 0.80 -2.99 -1.08
C HIS A 535 2.03 -2.85 -1.99
N THR A 536 3.07 -3.68 -1.83
CA THR A 536 4.24 -3.65 -2.73
C THR A 536 3.85 -3.93 -4.18
N LEU A 537 2.94 -4.89 -4.41
CA LEU A 537 2.38 -5.14 -5.74
C LEU A 537 1.57 -3.95 -6.23
N LEU A 538 0.68 -3.36 -5.42
CA LEU A 538 -0.13 -2.21 -5.82
C LEU A 538 0.74 -0.99 -6.20
N HIS A 539 1.77 -0.67 -5.41
CA HIS A 539 2.75 0.37 -5.74
C HIS A 539 3.51 0.08 -7.05
N TRP A 540 3.93 -1.17 -7.26
CA TRP A 540 4.61 -1.57 -8.49
C TRP A 540 3.69 -1.48 -9.72
N LEU A 541 2.45 -1.98 -9.62
CA LEU A 541 1.43 -1.86 -10.67
C LEU A 541 1.20 -0.39 -11.04
N ILE A 542 1.02 0.49 -10.03
CA ILE A 542 0.85 1.93 -10.24
C ILE A 542 2.04 2.57 -10.96
N SER A 543 3.27 2.14 -10.64
CA SER A 543 4.49 2.62 -11.32
C SER A 543 4.61 2.18 -12.79
N GLN A 544 3.77 1.23 -13.24
CA GLN A 544 3.62 0.86 -14.65
C GLN A 544 2.30 1.39 -15.24
N SER A 545 1.33 1.78 -14.41
CA SER A 545 0.08 2.45 -14.80
C SER A 545 0.27 3.89 -15.27
N LEU A 546 1.13 4.64 -14.58
CA LEU A 546 1.54 6.00 -14.90
C LEU A 546 3.06 6.11 -14.72
N PHE A 547 3.76 6.59 -15.75
CA PHE A 547 5.22 6.63 -15.77
C PHE A 547 5.74 7.82 -16.59
N TYR A 548 6.86 8.38 -16.16
CA TYR A 548 7.56 9.44 -16.90
C TYR A 548 8.14 8.89 -18.21
N VAL A 549 7.99 9.66 -19.29
CA VAL A 549 8.58 9.39 -20.60
C VAL A 549 9.29 10.66 -21.07
N GLN A 550 10.54 10.51 -21.48
CA GLN A 550 11.29 11.53 -22.19
C GLN A 550 11.70 10.95 -23.55
N VAL A 551 11.56 11.75 -24.60
CA VAL A 551 12.03 11.41 -25.95
C VAL A 551 12.99 12.52 -26.38
N LEU A 552 14.26 12.18 -26.57
CA LEU A 552 15.25 13.11 -27.10
C LEU A 552 15.43 12.82 -28.60
N PRO A 553 15.10 13.77 -29.50
CA PRO A 553 15.31 13.57 -30.92
C PRO A 553 16.80 13.69 -31.30
N PHE A 554 17.18 13.00 -32.37
CA PHE A 554 18.46 13.20 -33.08
C PHE A 554 18.21 13.92 -34.41
N ASP A 555 19.18 14.71 -34.89
CA ASP A 555 19.24 15.09 -36.31
C ASP A 555 19.72 13.91 -37.17
N ALA A 556 19.61 14.03 -38.51
CA ALA A 556 20.09 12.98 -39.42
C ALA A 556 21.63 12.81 -39.42
N ARG A 557 22.39 13.73 -38.80
CA ARG A 557 23.84 13.63 -38.55
C ARG A 557 24.14 12.83 -37.26
N GLY A 558 23.11 12.44 -36.50
CA GLY A 558 23.22 11.66 -35.26
C GLY A 558 23.46 12.47 -33.99
N ASN A 559 23.37 13.80 -34.04
CA ASN A 559 23.51 14.74 -32.92
C ASN A 559 22.17 14.93 -32.18
N PRO A 560 22.12 14.96 -30.83
CA PRO A 560 20.89 15.18 -30.11
C PRO A 560 20.40 16.63 -30.27
N VAL A 561 19.07 16.84 -30.29
CA VAL A 561 18.45 18.17 -30.42
C VAL A 561 17.59 18.49 -29.17
N PRO A 562 18.18 19.00 -28.08
CA PRO A 562 17.51 19.15 -26.77
C PRO A 562 16.30 20.08 -26.78
N GLU A 563 16.30 21.10 -27.65
CA GLU A 563 15.20 22.07 -27.79
C GLU A 563 13.88 21.42 -28.24
N LYS A 564 13.97 20.26 -28.89
CA LYS A 564 12.84 19.53 -29.47
C LYS A 564 12.51 18.25 -28.69
N GLN A 565 13.06 18.09 -27.47
CA GLN A 565 12.72 16.98 -26.59
C GLN A 565 11.23 16.97 -26.23
N LEU A 566 10.62 15.79 -26.16
CA LEU A 566 9.27 15.60 -25.63
C LEU A 566 9.35 15.07 -24.20
N VAL A 567 8.66 15.72 -23.27
CA VAL A 567 8.46 15.22 -21.90
C VAL A 567 6.97 15.02 -21.63
N ALA A 568 6.59 13.80 -21.29
CA ALA A 568 5.21 13.37 -21.18
C ALA A 568 5.01 12.37 -20.03
N CYS A 569 3.75 12.20 -19.62
CA CYS A 569 3.36 11.12 -18.72
C CYS A 569 2.69 10.01 -19.55
N GLY A 570 3.37 8.88 -19.69
CA GLY A 570 2.82 7.70 -20.34
C GLY A 570 1.88 6.97 -19.39
N TYR A 571 0.80 6.41 -19.93
CA TYR A 571 -0.17 5.61 -19.19
C TYR A 571 -0.34 4.21 -19.80
N SER A 572 -0.67 3.22 -18.98
CA SER A 572 -0.91 1.84 -19.43
C SER A 572 -2.29 1.38 -18.93
N PRO A 573 -3.33 1.38 -19.79
CA PRO A 573 -4.70 1.01 -19.39
C PRO A 573 -4.77 -0.37 -18.73
N ILE A 574 -4.00 -1.34 -19.23
CA ILE A 574 -3.95 -2.69 -18.67
C ILE A 574 -3.37 -2.70 -17.25
N ALA A 575 -2.31 -1.93 -16.97
CA ALA A 575 -1.75 -1.81 -15.62
C ALA A 575 -2.72 -1.09 -14.66
N ILE A 576 -3.45 -0.07 -15.14
CA ILE A 576 -4.51 0.60 -14.36
C ILE A 576 -5.61 -0.42 -13.98
N ILE A 577 -6.06 -1.25 -14.92
CA ILE A 577 -7.06 -2.30 -14.67
C ILE A 577 -6.58 -3.29 -13.60
N PHE A 578 -5.33 -3.76 -13.66
CA PHE A 578 -4.77 -4.64 -12.62
C PHE A 578 -4.64 -3.94 -11.26
N ALA A 579 -4.20 -2.67 -11.22
CA ALA A 579 -4.10 -1.89 -9.98
C ALA A 579 -5.48 -1.67 -9.33
N MET A 580 -6.49 -1.30 -10.12
CA MET A 580 -7.87 -1.16 -9.66
C MET A 580 -8.46 -2.49 -9.18
N SER A 581 -8.19 -3.60 -9.89
CA SER A 581 -8.68 -4.93 -9.52
C SER A 581 -8.08 -5.40 -8.18
N LEU A 582 -6.77 -5.19 -7.98
CA LEU A 582 -6.10 -5.50 -6.71
C LEU A 582 -6.61 -4.61 -5.57
N GLY A 583 -6.72 -3.29 -5.80
CA GLY A 583 -7.26 -2.35 -4.81
C GLY A 583 -8.71 -2.65 -4.43
N GLY A 584 -9.57 -2.98 -5.41
CA GLY A 584 -10.95 -3.41 -5.19
C GLY A 584 -11.02 -4.71 -4.38
N LEU A 585 -10.23 -5.72 -4.72
CA LEU A 585 -10.13 -6.97 -3.97
C LEU A 585 -9.69 -6.72 -2.51
N MET A 586 -8.74 -5.82 -2.28
CA MET A 586 -8.28 -5.42 -0.94
C MET A 586 -9.41 -4.75 -0.12
N VAL A 587 -10.23 -3.88 -0.74
CA VAL A 587 -11.41 -3.28 -0.09
C VAL A 587 -12.44 -4.36 0.24
N CYS A 588 -12.81 -5.21 -0.71
CA CYS A 588 -13.77 -6.29 -0.52
C CYS A 588 -13.32 -7.28 0.57
N ALA A 589 -12.03 -7.58 0.67
CA ALA A 589 -11.49 -8.44 1.71
C ALA A 589 -11.66 -7.86 3.13
N ILE A 590 -11.42 -6.55 3.33
CA ILE A 590 -11.68 -5.90 4.62
C ILE A 590 -13.18 -5.89 4.94
N LEU A 591 -14.05 -5.54 3.97
CA LEU A 591 -15.50 -5.52 4.20
C LEU A 591 -16.04 -6.91 4.56
N GLY A 592 -15.64 -7.96 3.83
CA GLY A 592 -16.03 -9.35 4.13
C GLY A 592 -15.49 -9.89 5.46
N MET A 593 -14.36 -9.36 5.95
CA MET A 593 -13.90 -9.62 7.32
C MET A 593 -14.69 -8.82 8.37
N GLY A 594 -15.08 -7.57 8.05
CA GLY A 594 -15.85 -6.69 8.94
C GLY A 594 -17.29 -7.15 9.16
N MET A 595 -17.90 -7.83 8.18
CA MET A 595 -19.26 -8.37 8.26
C MET A 595 -19.42 -9.53 9.28
N LYS A 596 -18.33 -9.99 9.91
CA LYS A 596 -18.40 -11.03 10.95
C LYS A 596 -18.84 -10.42 12.28
N CYS A 597 -20.01 -10.83 12.76
CA CYS A 597 -20.48 -10.46 14.10
C CYS A 597 -19.67 -11.17 15.20
N TYR A 598 -19.52 -10.51 16.35
CA TYR A 598 -18.89 -11.11 17.53
C TYR A 598 -19.81 -12.16 18.17
N LYS A 599 -19.25 -13.15 18.88
CA LYS A 599 -20.05 -14.28 19.42
C LYS A 599 -20.55 -14.03 20.84
N THR A 600 -20.02 -13.04 21.53
CA THR A 600 -20.44 -12.65 22.89
C THR A 600 -20.75 -11.17 22.95
N ASN A 601 -21.39 -10.78 24.05
CA ASN A 601 -21.73 -9.39 24.34
C ASN A 601 -20.86 -8.89 25.52
N ILE A 602 -19.55 -9.15 25.43
CA ILE A 602 -18.57 -8.44 26.26
C ILE A 602 -18.58 -6.95 25.85
N PRO A 603 -18.56 -6.01 26.80
CA PRO A 603 -18.36 -4.59 26.49
C PRO A 603 -17.09 -4.40 25.67
N LEU A 604 -17.21 -3.90 24.45
CA LEU A 604 -16.06 -3.72 23.57
C LEU A 604 -15.20 -2.54 24.05
N ALA A 605 -14.21 -2.84 24.89
CA ALA A 605 -13.16 -1.91 25.30
C ALA A 605 -12.24 -1.55 24.13
N VAL A 606 -12.01 -2.52 23.23
CA VAL A 606 -11.09 -2.41 22.08
C VAL A 606 -9.74 -1.88 22.58
N SER A 607 -9.32 -0.69 22.14
CA SER A 607 -8.05 -0.06 22.50
C SER A 607 -8.12 0.86 23.73
N CYS A 608 -9.31 1.17 24.27
CA CYS A 608 -9.43 2.27 25.25
C CYS A 608 -8.91 1.86 26.63
N SER A 609 -7.90 2.58 27.15
CA SER A 609 -7.24 2.27 28.43
C SER A 609 -8.25 2.13 29.58
N ALA A 610 -9.19 3.06 29.73
CA ALA A 610 -10.18 3.04 30.80
C ALA A 610 -11.17 1.87 30.70
N ALA A 611 -11.63 1.50 29.49
CA ALA A 611 -12.53 0.36 29.32
C ALA A 611 -11.82 -1.00 29.50
N VAL A 612 -10.54 -1.11 29.10
CA VAL A 612 -9.75 -2.32 29.38
C VAL A 612 -9.48 -2.43 30.88
N SER A 613 -9.14 -1.32 31.53
CA SER A 613 -8.87 -1.23 32.97
C SER A 613 -10.09 -1.60 33.82
N ALA A 614 -11.28 -1.07 33.47
CA ALA A 614 -12.53 -1.37 34.18
C ALA A 614 -12.89 -2.87 34.17
N ALA A 615 -12.44 -3.61 33.16
CA ALA A 615 -12.62 -5.06 33.08
C ALA A 615 -11.59 -5.86 33.90
N CYS A 616 -10.62 -5.22 34.55
CA CYS A 616 -9.44 -5.84 35.18
C CYS A 616 -9.39 -5.62 36.70
N HIS A 617 -10.50 -5.86 37.41
CA HIS A 617 -10.60 -5.82 38.87
C HIS A 617 -10.77 -7.24 39.45
N PRO A 618 -9.75 -8.12 39.39
CA PRO A 618 -9.88 -9.51 39.83
C PRO A 618 -10.03 -9.62 41.37
N PRO A 619 -10.75 -10.65 41.88
CA PRO A 619 -10.81 -10.95 43.30
C PRO A 619 -9.45 -11.43 43.84
N PRO A 620 -9.26 -11.45 45.18
CA PRO A 620 -8.10 -12.07 45.82
C PRO A 620 -7.81 -13.47 45.26
N GLY A 621 -6.54 -13.75 44.96
CA GLY A 621 -6.09 -15.01 44.36
C GLY A 621 -6.42 -15.20 42.87
N GLY A 622 -7.38 -14.45 42.30
CA GLY A 622 -7.77 -14.57 40.89
C GLY A 622 -6.96 -13.74 39.89
N GLY A 623 -6.20 -12.76 40.38
CA GLY A 623 -5.48 -11.77 39.58
C GLY A 623 -4.21 -12.23 38.86
N ASP A 624 -3.83 -13.50 38.94
CA ASP A 624 -2.63 -14.03 38.26
C ASP A 624 -2.75 -13.95 36.71
N PRO A 625 -1.98 -13.07 36.03
CA PRO A 625 -2.07 -12.90 34.58
C PRO A 625 -1.21 -13.91 33.80
N LEU A 626 -0.47 -14.79 34.49
CA LEU A 626 0.38 -15.84 33.90
C LEU A 626 -0.39 -17.13 33.61
N LYS A 627 -1.63 -17.24 34.13
CA LYS A 627 -2.56 -18.35 33.91
C LYS A 627 -3.51 -18.07 32.74
N PRO A 628 -4.22 -19.09 32.20
CA PRO A 628 -5.32 -18.89 31.25
C PRO A 628 -6.51 -18.19 31.92
N ILE A 629 -6.80 -16.95 31.52
CA ILE A 629 -7.87 -16.12 32.07
C ILE A 629 -9.14 -16.21 31.22
N LYS A 630 -10.29 -15.84 31.80
CA LYS A 630 -11.55 -15.59 31.11
C LYS A 630 -12.18 -14.31 31.67
N TRP A 631 -12.87 -13.54 30.84
CA TRP A 631 -13.73 -12.45 31.30
C TRP A 631 -15.15 -12.95 31.57
N GLY A 632 -15.77 -12.48 32.65
CA GLY A 632 -17.16 -12.73 32.95
C GLY A 632 -17.52 -12.43 34.39
N GLU A 633 -18.73 -12.81 34.78
CA GLU A 633 -19.23 -12.71 36.15
C GLU A 633 -18.51 -13.72 37.06
N ILE A 634 -18.13 -13.28 38.25
CA ILE A 634 -17.36 -14.05 39.22
C ILE A 634 -18.29 -14.54 40.34
N PRO A 635 -18.52 -15.85 40.49
CA PRO A 635 -19.40 -16.37 41.53
C PRO A 635 -18.89 -16.02 42.93
N GLU A 636 -19.78 -15.64 43.85
CA GLU A 636 -19.42 -15.28 45.23
C GLU A 636 -18.61 -16.37 45.93
N GLN A 637 -18.90 -17.65 45.66
CA GLN A 637 -18.15 -18.79 46.21
C GLN A 637 -16.67 -18.81 45.77
N ALA A 638 -16.37 -18.35 44.55
CA ALA A 638 -15.00 -18.22 44.07
C ALA A 638 -14.28 -16.98 44.64
N ALA A 639 -15.03 -15.93 45.01
CA ALA A 639 -14.49 -14.73 45.67
C ALA A 639 -14.21 -14.94 47.17
N ARG A 640 -14.88 -15.91 47.82
CA ARG A 640 -14.71 -16.25 49.25
C ARG A 640 -13.50 -17.16 49.56
N LEU A 641 -12.69 -17.53 48.56
CA LEU A 641 -11.45 -18.30 48.74
C LEU A 641 -10.30 -17.40 49.25
N ASP A 642 -10.47 -16.83 50.44
CA ASP A 642 -9.48 -16.01 51.12
C ASP A 642 -8.46 -16.87 51.90
N PRO A 643 -7.15 -16.78 51.60
CA PRO A 643 -6.11 -17.49 52.36
C PRO A 643 -5.84 -16.96 53.77
N ARG A 644 -6.52 -15.91 54.25
CA ARG A 644 -6.24 -15.24 55.53
C ARG A 644 -7.25 -15.51 56.65
N THR A 645 -8.44 -16.03 56.34
CA THR A 645 -9.48 -16.35 57.34
C THR A 645 -9.40 -17.77 57.91
N SER A 646 -8.56 -18.65 57.36
CA SER A 646 -8.33 -20.01 57.88
C SER A 646 -7.41 -20.08 59.13
N SER A 647 -7.44 -19.05 59.99
CA SER A 647 -6.82 -19.07 61.33
C SER A 647 -7.66 -19.85 62.36
N GLY A 648 -8.13 -21.03 61.96
CA GLY A 648 -8.90 -21.96 62.79
C GLY A 648 -8.60 -23.38 62.34
N LYS A 649 -8.40 -24.29 63.30
CA LYS A 649 -8.16 -25.72 62.99
C LYS A 649 -9.37 -26.30 62.27
N VAL A 650 -9.20 -26.69 61.01
CA VAL A 650 -10.11 -27.60 60.31
C VAL A 650 -9.50 -28.99 60.38
N GLU A 651 -10.27 -29.98 60.81
CA GLU A 651 -9.84 -31.37 60.84
C GLU A 651 -9.87 -31.99 59.44
N THR A 652 -8.97 -32.92 59.17
CA THR A 652 -8.81 -33.52 57.83
C THR A 652 -10.01 -34.41 57.48
N GLY A 653 -10.91 -33.92 56.61
CA GLY A 653 -12.04 -34.72 56.12
C GLY A 653 -12.86 -34.12 54.96
N GLU A 654 -13.08 -32.80 54.91
CA GLU A 654 -14.12 -32.24 54.03
C GLU A 654 -13.68 -31.85 52.60
N GLU A 655 -12.39 -31.60 52.35
CA GLU A 655 -11.91 -31.18 51.01
C GLU A 655 -12.22 -32.20 49.90
N GLU A 656 -12.21 -33.51 50.21
CA GLU A 656 -12.44 -34.55 49.20
C GLU A 656 -13.90 -34.59 48.71
N ILE A 657 -14.85 -34.16 49.55
CA ILE A 657 -16.29 -34.14 49.22
C ILE A 657 -16.61 -32.94 48.32
N ALA A 658 -15.98 -31.79 48.57
CA ALA A 658 -16.12 -30.59 47.74
C ALA A 658 -15.56 -30.81 46.32
N LEU A 659 -14.37 -31.43 46.20
CA LEU A 659 -13.74 -31.72 44.92
C LEU A 659 -14.56 -32.72 44.07
N ARG A 660 -15.10 -33.78 44.68
CA ARG A 660 -15.98 -34.74 43.99
C ARG A 660 -17.23 -34.06 43.43
N SER A 661 -17.85 -33.16 44.20
CA SER A 661 -19.08 -32.43 43.80
C SER A 661 -18.89 -31.46 42.62
N LEU A 662 -17.66 -30.97 42.40
CA LEU A 662 -17.32 -30.14 41.23
C LEU A 662 -17.05 -30.97 39.97
N SER A 663 -16.67 -32.24 40.09
CA SER A 663 -16.40 -33.11 38.94
C SER A 663 -17.66 -33.52 38.17
N SER A 664 -18.81 -33.65 38.85
CA SER A 664 -20.07 -34.14 38.28
C SER A 664 -20.84 -33.14 37.40
N LEU A 665 -20.23 -32.00 37.04
CA LEU A 665 -20.85 -30.94 36.21
C LEU A 665 -20.19 -30.76 34.84
N CYS A 666 -19.26 -31.64 34.45
CA CYS A 666 -18.71 -31.70 33.10
C CYS A 666 -19.11 -33.01 32.40
N PRO A 667 -19.82 -32.97 31.26
CA PRO A 667 -19.99 -34.15 30.43
C PRO A 667 -18.66 -34.50 29.75
N GLU A 668 -18.04 -35.61 30.15
CA GLU A 668 -16.95 -36.19 29.36
C GLU A 668 -17.51 -36.70 28.03
N SER A 669 -17.03 -36.14 26.92
CA SER A 669 -17.24 -36.69 25.57
C SER A 669 -15.98 -37.44 25.15
N SER A 670 -15.86 -38.67 25.61
CA SER A 670 -14.89 -39.63 25.07
C SER A 670 -15.12 -39.79 23.56
N LEU A 671 -14.06 -39.64 22.75
CA LEU A 671 -14.11 -40.09 21.36
C LEU A 671 -14.23 -41.61 21.35
N ASP A 672 -15.16 -42.12 20.54
CA ASP A 672 -15.13 -43.51 20.05
C ASP A 672 -15.38 -43.53 18.54
N ILE A 673 -14.84 -44.51 17.84
CA ILE A 673 -14.64 -44.50 16.38
C ILE A 673 -15.47 -45.63 15.72
N GLY A 674 -16.62 -45.29 15.13
CA GLY A 674 -17.55 -46.31 14.61
C GLY A 674 -18.53 -45.90 13.52
N ARG A 675 -18.11 -46.07 12.25
CA ARG A 675 -18.86 -46.48 11.03
C ARG A 675 -20.12 -45.71 10.54
N TYR A 676 -20.29 -45.74 9.22
CA TYR A 676 -21.47 -45.35 8.44
C TYR A 676 -22.59 -46.43 8.48
N HIS A 677 -23.87 -46.02 8.36
CA HIS A 677 -24.77 -46.42 7.25
C HIS A 677 -26.09 -45.60 7.23
N GLU A 678 -26.91 -45.75 6.18
CA GLU A 678 -28.12 -44.95 5.92
C GLU A 678 -29.44 -45.54 6.48
N LEU A 679 -30.50 -44.71 6.49
CA LEU A 679 -31.95 -44.96 6.26
C LEU A 679 -32.67 -43.59 6.48
N CYS A 680 -33.50 -42.98 5.61
CA CYS A 680 -34.64 -43.43 4.77
C CYS A 680 -35.80 -44.03 5.59
N THR A 681 -37.05 -43.55 5.58
CA THR A 681 -37.67 -42.36 4.90
C THR A 681 -38.79 -41.78 5.83
N VAL A 682 -39.98 -41.21 5.51
CA VAL A 682 -40.92 -41.12 4.37
C VAL A 682 -41.66 -39.75 4.43
N ASP A 683 -42.50 -39.44 3.44
CA ASP A 683 -43.21 -38.19 3.09
C ASP A 683 -44.31 -37.65 4.04
N GLY A 684 -44.79 -36.44 3.75
CA GLY A 684 -45.95 -35.80 4.40
C GLY A 684 -46.37 -34.44 3.83
N GLU A 685 -46.64 -34.32 2.52
CA GLU A 685 -47.06 -33.05 1.90
C GLU A 685 -48.46 -32.58 2.35
N ARG A 686 -48.62 -31.25 2.51
CA ARG A 686 -49.91 -30.58 2.23
C ARG A 686 -49.75 -29.10 1.87
N SER A 687 -50.10 -28.76 0.64
CA SER A 687 -50.17 -27.39 0.12
C SER A 687 -51.51 -26.73 0.44
N LEU A 688 -51.49 -25.44 0.80
CA LEU A 688 -52.64 -24.53 0.70
C LEU A 688 -52.18 -23.17 0.17
N THR A 689 -52.94 -22.63 -0.79
CA THR A 689 -52.71 -21.33 -1.44
C THR A 689 -53.42 -20.19 -0.70
N PRO A 690 -52.95 -18.92 -0.85
CA PRO A 690 -53.53 -17.79 -0.15
C PRO A 690 -54.82 -17.26 -0.81
N ASP A 691 -55.64 -16.57 -0.02
CA ASP A 691 -56.80 -15.77 -0.47
C ASP A 691 -56.69 -14.35 0.16
N PRO A 692 -56.88 -13.24 -0.59
CA PRO A 692 -56.48 -11.90 -0.14
C PRO A 692 -57.63 -11.07 0.43
N SER A 693 -57.45 -10.52 1.63
CA SER A 693 -58.26 -9.41 2.15
C SER A 693 -57.43 -8.48 3.05
N TRP A 694 -57.94 -7.27 3.30
CA TRP A 694 -57.34 -6.20 4.12
C TRP A 694 -56.15 -5.44 3.51
N GLN A 695 -56.47 -4.52 2.59
CA GLN A 695 -55.75 -3.26 2.48
C GLN A 695 -56.12 -2.37 3.68
N GLY A 696 -55.15 -1.71 4.34
CA GLY A 696 -55.46 -0.81 5.46
C GLY A 696 -54.26 -0.17 6.16
N GLN A 697 -53.92 1.05 5.73
CA GLN A 697 -53.12 2.08 6.42
C GLN A 697 -51.66 1.78 6.83
N GLU A 698 -50.77 2.63 6.32
CA GLU A 698 -49.43 2.88 6.86
C GLU A 698 -49.53 3.50 8.26
N SER A 699 -48.61 3.17 9.18
CA SER A 699 -48.17 4.11 10.23
C SER A 699 -46.87 3.67 10.94
N HIS A 700 -46.05 4.66 11.28
CA HIS A 700 -44.96 4.67 12.27
C HIS A 700 -44.06 3.43 12.45
N ALA A 701 -42.88 3.50 11.84
CA ALA A 701 -41.70 2.84 12.37
C ALA A 701 -41.44 3.30 13.83
N SER A 702 -41.32 2.36 14.75
CA SER A 702 -41.22 2.65 16.19
C SER A 702 -39.88 3.26 16.56
N GLN A 703 -39.90 4.46 17.14
CA GLN A 703 -38.72 5.09 17.74
C GLN A 703 -38.27 4.29 18.97
N VAL A 704 -37.03 3.78 18.98
CA VAL A 704 -36.43 3.24 20.20
C VAL A 704 -36.03 4.42 21.08
N GLN A 705 -36.85 4.69 22.09
CA GLN A 705 -36.75 5.86 22.94
C GLN A 705 -35.53 5.79 23.87
N PHE A 706 -34.61 6.74 23.75
CA PHE A 706 -33.53 6.93 24.72
C PHE A 706 -34.12 7.45 26.05
N LEU A 707 -34.38 6.53 26.98
CA LEU A 707 -34.70 6.89 28.37
C LEU A 707 -33.41 7.10 29.15
N THR A 708 -33.05 8.37 29.35
CA THR A 708 -32.21 8.79 30.49
C THR A 708 -32.94 8.41 31.78
N GLY A 709 -32.23 7.76 32.72
CA GLY A 709 -32.86 7.18 33.89
C GLY A 709 -33.22 8.21 34.98
N GLU A 710 -34.35 7.99 35.63
CA GLU A 710 -34.71 8.61 36.91
C GLU A 710 -35.49 7.60 37.79
N ASN A 711 -35.29 7.73 39.11
CA ASN A 711 -36.21 7.30 40.19
C ASN A 711 -36.73 5.85 40.16
N ALA A 712 -35.89 4.91 40.63
CA ALA A 712 -36.36 3.66 41.23
C ALA A 712 -36.46 3.83 42.76
N SER A 713 -37.67 4.07 43.27
CA SER A 713 -37.94 4.25 44.70
C SER A 713 -38.09 2.93 45.45
N SER A 714 -37.30 2.76 46.51
CA SER A 714 -37.57 1.96 47.72
C SER A 714 -38.62 0.83 47.62
N ASP A 715 -38.16 -0.42 47.51
CA ASP A 715 -38.70 -1.51 48.34
C ASP A 715 -37.58 -2.49 48.74
N GLY A 716 -37.78 -3.24 49.81
CA GLY A 716 -36.73 -3.94 50.56
C GLY A 716 -36.25 -5.26 49.94
N GLY A 717 -35.01 -5.28 49.46
CA GLY A 717 -34.29 -6.52 49.12
C GLY A 717 -32.90 -6.27 48.55
N GLU A 718 -31.85 -6.63 49.27
CA GLU A 718 -30.48 -6.59 48.76
C GLU A 718 -30.26 -7.66 47.68
N GLN A 719 -30.54 -7.32 46.43
CA GLN A 719 -30.00 -8.06 45.30
C GLN A 719 -28.48 -7.87 45.31
N SER A 720 -27.72 -8.89 45.74
CA SER A 720 -26.25 -8.79 45.76
C SER A 720 -25.74 -8.47 44.36
N GLU A 721 -24.80 -7.53 44.27
CA GLU A 721 -24.40 -6.96 42.98
C GLU A 721 -23.50 -7.94 42.22
N GLY A 722 -23.63 -7.95 40.89
CA GLY A 722 -22.78 -8.79 40.05
C GLY A 722 -21.40 -8.16 39.89
N HIS A 723 -20.34 -8.90 40.20
CA HIS A 723 -18.97 -8.49 39.89
C HIS A 723 -18.49 -9.18 38.61
N CYS A 724 -18.00 -8.42 37.62
CA CYS A 724 -17.34 -8.98 36.44
C CYS A 724 -15.88 -8.56 36.36
N SER A 725 -14.99 -9.49 35.99
CA SER A 725 -13.61 -9.17 35.68
C SER A 725 -12.96 -10.25 34.81
N PHE A 726 -11.84 -9.91 34.18
CA PHE A 726 -10.82 -10.89 33.82
C PHE A 726 -10.31 -11.61 35.08
N SER A 727 -10.39 -12.94 35.08
CA SER A 727 -9.91 -13.75 36.21
C SER A 727 -9.35 -15.08 35.74
N SER A 728 -8.38 -15.61 36.50
CA SER A 728 -7.89 -16.99 36.36
C SER A 728 -8.82 -18.01 37.06
N LEU A 729 -9.67 -17.56 37.99
CA LEU A 729 -10.68 -18.39 38.69
C LEU A 729 -11.89 -18.70 37.78
N GLY A 730 -12.94 -19.29 38.34
CA GLY A 730 -14.19 -19.54 37.64
C GLY A 730 -14.89 -18.22 37.27
N ALA A 731 -15.09 -17.98 35.97
CA ALA A 731 -15.87 -16.86 35.45
C ALA A 731 -16.98 -17.40 34.52
N ILE A 732 -18.23 -17.01 34.79
CA ILE A 732 -19.42 -17.41 34.03
C ILE A 732 -19.88 -16.27 33.11
N ALA A 733 -20.81 -16.53 32.20
CA ALA A 733 -21.41 -15.45 31.41
C ALA A 733 -22.30 -14.59 32.35
N PRO A 734 -22.27 -13.25 32.25
CA PRO A 734 -23.10 -12.40 33.10
C PRO A 734 -24.59 -12.73 32.99
N SER A 735 -25.25 -12.84 34.14
CA SER A 735 -26.70 -12.98 34.25
C SER A 735 -27.47 -11.77 33.68
N LEU A 736 -28.60 -12.05 33.03
CA LEU A 736 -29.48 -11.03 32.46
C LEU A 736 -30.22 -10.26 33.56
N GLY A 737 -30.20 -8.92 33.48
CA GLY A 737 -31.00 -8.05 34.35
C GLY A 737 -30.45 -7.77 35.75
N ARG A 738 -29.46 -8.55 36.24
CA ARG A 738 -28.70 -8.22 37.46
C ARG A 738 -27.97 -6.88 37.28
N PRO A 739 -27.91 -6.00 38.30
CA PRO A 739 -27.04 -4.83 38.27
C PRO A 739 -25.58 -5.25 38.46
N TYR A 740 -24.68 -4.65 37.69
CA TYR A 740 -23.24 -4.81 37.80
C TYR A 740 -22.60 -3.46 38.12
N ALA A 741 -21.60 -3.52 39.00
CA ALA A 741 -20.61 -2.49 39.25
C ALA A 741 -19.24 -3.10 38.94
#